data_AF-A0A651GCR0-F1
#
_entry.id   AF-A0A651GCR0-F1
#
_cell.length_a   1.000
_cell.length_b   1.000
_cell.length_c   1.000
_cell.angle_alpha   90.00
_cell.angle_beta   90.00
_cell.angle_gamma   90.00
#
_symmetry.space_group_name_H-M   'P 1'
#
loop_
_entity.id
_entity.type
_entity.pdbx_description
1 polymer ?
#
loop_
_entity_poly.entity_id
_entity_poly.type
_entity_poly.pdbx_seq_one_letter_code
_entity_poly.pdbx_strand_id
1 'polypeptide(L)'
;MQHYRLPFLLSILILSCPGLLGTEEQHVQSIPHTRAPESTAQHAQLHFTAGALDQQARLLISLPHEHRASLDLSLADSNGRWWRYHAPLRSSGGTVAVPLAAEYWAGPYGPMQADALATISRVSLQASAPVLDQPRLASQGHTDPAQVSLIRLLDPGFHREGAFPWYTLRLQVLGHGIHSVELIRPHHRRIPAFRTRLHSGLGPQVWQVRLRPDEIAVDDITVVIRAKNNRILQQSTLPLSPMDEDRAGHLSSVTMDGQQQSALWPLLHSDAFTGLHFYVDHQGQQISTRSALPPALAPILRWRDDWSGFVGPRGINTAMAQALDQHLAIQAVSDIDLLPDFLWRDEGIYRFANAPWHSDHGGPLHHPMDSWDYPGLWGDLRDHARDIIARSRATPQLKRWRLSCRLPISHPDRHNAVLHRIMDSFAELVSRYDHRPLHILHPASIPYRRMQADGLAILESDLTQLAFNDQGSARSHIDLDQSLWSWERARYQVENPSDTGVSLYAWMSDRHHRYFQQRIAYLPAQAPPQVVEVWWGSDADWQAVGHDLEWDISLRDRVRQLGLLATADSPDGAGQSIPITTLPLVGWAADPPPQARLTWMNELEPEAQVWRPYSLHFTIEPQVDNPYDPEHADVMAELIDPHGERHSFPAFWLEPHTFSHDSMGEETVLPSAHGHWAWRYAFSQPGTWRMRMRARLDWRGQYRSLETPWHEISVSEHTAAMLPIEGSEDVRYWQTSDGSWWYPMGITLRSPGDSRQDVLLRDFDAAKPSAHWQGLGTEAYAHWFAQLAEHGGNFARIWMSPWWTGLEWHRSWDDFQGLGRYNQANAARMDRLVNLAAEHGIYLQIELLNHGMTSESVDEQWHPDPESGEPGSPYNAVNGGPVARAAEFFSDEDSWTYHRNRLRYTVARWGHAPQIMAWVLSSEMEFTGAYWDEAYNTSDRNPHSPTLQAWIERNLQWFSQNDHHQRPVSVHFSHPWRARTMWRMDGLGFSYSNAYTGYQSAQRQLGGPRAGLRGAFFTYLTRHFPAWDLGRPTLLGEWGGHWMERDPQVLENEFAPGIWMQAVLPFAGNTGFWWWLWVDASDSWRHFAPVRRFIEDMDPRGEDLQPMLPQVIAPQRDDGGLHAVGSRGNNLILCYLYDSQDRHQAQASDAEHSIQLHMRSIPAQRDWRWFRYDAHTGTIIDQGSARSSRDGTLLLSVPEFTGQAAWRLEAVDD
;
A
#
# COMPACT_ATOMS: atom_id res chain seq x y z
N MET A 1 -23.26 38.95 32.04
CA MET A 1 -23.11 40.32 32.59
C MET A 1 -22.20 40.20 33.81
N GLN A 2 -21.06 40.86 33.98
CA GLN A 2 -20.63 42.22 33.61
C GLN A 2 -19.19 42.27 33.05
N HIS A 3 -18.84 43.45 32.52
CA HIS A 3 -17.88 43.75 31.46
C HIS A 3 -16.39 43.85 31.85
N TYR A 4 -15.56 43.59 30.82
CA TYR A 4 -14.20 44.09 30.59
C TYR A 4 -13.90 45.50 31.12
N ARG A 5 -12.67 45.71 31.60
CA ARG A 5 -11.74 46.81 31.19
C ARG A 5 -10.46 46.79 32.05
N LEU A 6 -9.33 46.47 31.44
CA LEU A 6 -8.02 47.01 31.85
C LEU A 6 -7.22 47.41 30.61
N PRO A 7 -6.47 48.53 30.64
CA PRO A 7 -5.99 49.22 29.45
C PRO A 7 -4.61 48.72 29.01
N PHE A 8 -4.42 48.57 27.70
CA PHE A 8 -3.12 48.45 27.06
C PHE A 8 -2.33 49.76 27.23
N LEU A 9 -1.19 49.71 27.92
CA LEU A 9 -0.19 50.79 27.94
C LEU A 9 1.15 50.19 27.49
N LEU A 10 1.50 50.41 26.23
CA LEU A 10 2.83 50.15 25.68
C LEU A 10 3.67 51.41 25.93
N SER A 11 4.68 51.32 26.79
CA SER A 11 5.72 52.36 26.92
C SER A 11 7.05 51.73 26.52
N ILE A 12 7.56 52.07 25.33
CA ILE A 12 8.87 51.61 24.83
C ILE A 12 9.69 52.84 24.47
N LEU A 13 10.81 53.07 25.19
CA LEU A 13 12.14 53.39 24.66
C LEU A 13 13.09 53.79 25.80
N ILE A 14 14.36 53.31 25.79
CA ILE A 14 15.54 54.17 25.98
C ILE A 14 16.69 53.66 25.07
N LEU A 15 17.20 54.58 24.24
CA LEU A 15 18.42 54.49 23.44
C LEU A 15 19.66 54.73 24.32
N SER A 16 20.74 54.00 24.09
CA SER A 16 22.07 54.44 24.53
C SER A 16 23.14 54.15 23.47
N CYS A 17 23.65 55.21 22.85
CA CYS A 17 24.90 55.22 22.07
C CYS A 17 25.97 55.93 22.92
N PRO A 18 26.97 55.22 23.47
CA PRO A 18 28.09 55.88 24.12
C PRO A 18 29.12 56.28 23.06
N GLY A 19 29.00 57.51 22.55
CA GLY A 19 30.05 58.11 21.72
C GLY A 19 29.54 59.07 20.65
N LEU A 20 29.13 60.28 21.05
CA LEU A 20 29.27 61.55 20.32
C LEU A 20 28.48 62.63 21.10
N LEU A 21 29.18 63.36 21.98
CA LEU A 21 28.65 64.54 22.66
C LEU A 21 28.62 65.73 21.68
N GLY A 22 27.47 66.43 21.64
CA GLY A 22 27.28 67.69 20.92
C GLY A 22 25.87 68.24 21.07
N THR A 23 25.54 68.69 22.29
CA THR A 23 24.45 69.61 22.70
C THR A 23 23.38 70.03 21.67
N GLU A 24 22.14 69.51 21.83
CA GLU A 24 20.88 70.29 21.99
C GLU A 24 19.71 69.30 22.25
N GLU A 25 18.95 69.52 23.33
CA GLU A 25 17.75 68.75 23.66
C GLU A 25 16.64 68.98 22.62
N GLN A 26 16.24 67.95 21.89
CA GLN A 26 14.95 67.95 21.20
C GLN A 26 13.97 66.99 21.89
N HIS A 27 12.95 67.60 22.51
CA HIS A 27 11.77 66.91 23.05
C HIS A 27 10.98 66.22 21.92
N VAL A 28 10.77 64.91 22.04
CA VAL A 28 9.75 64.20 21.26
C VAL A 28 8.41 64.33 22.00
N GLN A 29 7.48 65.07 21.41
CA GLN A 29 6.12 65.28 21.93
C GLN A 29 5.30 63.98 21.94
N SER A 30 4.66 63.70 23.07
CA SER A 30 3.61 62.68 23.20
C SER A 30 2.36 63.08 22.43
N ILE A 31 1.80 62.19 21.60
CA ILE A 31 0.52 62.40 20.90
C ILE A 31 -0.65 62.18 21.89
N PRO A 32 -1.71 63.02 21.90
CA PRO A 32 -2.82 62.90 22.83
C PRO A 32 -3.82 61.80 22.46
N HIS A 33 -4.45 61.22 23.48
CA HIS A 33 -5.53 60.24 23.42
C HIS A 33 -6.66 60.60 22.45
N THR A 34 -6.94 59.72 21.48
CA THR A 34 -8.21 59.68 20.74
C THR A 34 -8.93 58.36 21.03
N ARG A 35 -10.22 58.46 21.41
CA ARG A 35 -11.11 57.32 21.67
C ARG A 35 -11.39 56.56 20.36
N ALA A 36 -11.18 55.25 20.35
CA ALA A 36 -11.46 54.37 19.22
C ALA A 36 -12.94 53.91 19.17
N PRO A 37 -13.54 53.72 17.98
CA PRO A 37 -14.67 52.83 17.76
C PRO A 37 -14.20 51.38 17.47
N GLU A 38 -15.11 50.42 17.64
CA GLU A 38 -14.88 48.98 17.72
C GLU A 38 -14.42 48.30 16.41
N SER A 39 -13.65 47.21 16.58
CA SER A 39 -13.20 46.20 15.59
C SER A 39 -12.22 46.66 14.49
N THR A 40 -10.92 46.52 14.76
CA THR A 40 -9.83 46.21 13.80
C THR A 40 -8.57 45.95 14.62
N ALA A 41 -7.78 44.92 14.27
CA ALA A 41 -6.50 44.64 14.90
C ALA A 41 -5.59 45.87 14.77
N GLN A 42 -5.23 46.52 15.88
CA GLN A 42 -4.39 47.70 15.83
C GLN A 42 -2.90 47.30 15.75
N HIS A 43 -2.27 47.62 14.62
CA HIS A 43 -0.82 47.70 14.51
C HIS A 43 -0.33 48.96 15.21
N ALA A 44 0.56 48.83 16.19
CA ALA A 44 1.31 49.97 16.72
C ALA A 44 2.56 50.18 15.85
N GLN A 45 2.61 51.28 15.10
CA GLN A 45 3.80 51.72 14.36
C GLN A 45 4.43 52.91 15.08
N LEU A 46 5.72 52.80 15.42
CA LEU A 46 6.51 53.88 16.00
C LEU A 46 7.58 54.31 14.98
N HIS A 47 7.67 55.61 14.70
CA HIS A 47 8.68 56.18 13.81
C HIS A 47 9.67 57.03 14.60
N PHE A 48 10.96 56.82 14.35
CA PHE A 48 12.05 57.57 14.97
C PHE A 48 12.94 58.17 13.88
N THR A 49 13.36 59.41 14.06
CA THR A 49 14.44 60.04 13.29
C THR A 49 15.77 59.67 13.94
N ALA A 50 16.70 59.10 13.17
CA ALA A 50 18.04 58.74 13.65
C ALA A 50 19.09 59.65 13.02
N GLY A 51 20.09 60.08 13.80
CA GLY A 51 21.38 60.55 13.28
C GLY A 51 22.31 59.35 13.05
N ALA A 52 23.22 59.47 12.06
CA ALA A 52 24.11 58.43 11.52
C ALA A 52 24.37 57.22 12.45
N LEU A 53 24.02 56.01 11.99
CA LEU A 53 24.18 54.75 12.72
C LEU A 53 25.49 54.04 12.34
N ASP A 54 26.20 53.49 13.33
CA ASP A 54 27.43 52.69 13.14
C ASP A 54 27.08 51.19 12.96
N GLN A 55 27.88 50.45 12.18
CA GLN A 55 27.75 49.00 11.97
C GLN A 55 27.92 48.18 13.25
N GLN A 56 28.65 48.68 14.24
CA GLN A 56 28.80 48.02 15.54
C GLN A 56 27.64 48.28 16.50
N ALA A 57 26.74 49.21 16.18
CA ALA A 57 25.60 49.52 17.02
C ALA A 57 24.56 48.39 17.00
N ARG A 58 23.87 48.21 18.13
CA ARG A 58 22.77 47.24 18.27
C ARG A 58 21.52 47.97 18.74
N LEU A 59 20.39 47.60 18.17
CA LEU A 59 19.10 48.11 18.62
C LEU A 59 18.56 47.17 19.70
N LEU A 60 18.49 47.66 20.94
CA LEU A 60 18.00 46.88 22.09
C LEU A 60 16.50 47.18 22.30
N ILE A 61 15.68 46.13 22.26
CA ILE A 61 14.23 46.23 22.47
C ILE A 61 13.85 45.37 23.66
N SER A 62 13.44 46.01 24.75
CA SER A 62 12.97 45.33 25.96
C SER A 62 11.44 45.29 25.96
N LEU A 63 10.87 44.11 26.21
CA LEU A 63 9.42 43.93 26.38
C LEU A 63 9.08 43.58 27.83
N PRO A 64 8.01 44.17 28.39
CA PRO A 64 7.72 44.03 29.82
C PRO A 64 7.05 42.70 30.24
N HIS A 65 6.47 41.89 29.32
CA HIS A 65 5.72 40.67 29.66
C HIS A 65 5.84 39.53 28.63
N GLU A 66 5.49 38.29 29.05
CA GLU A 66 5.52 37.07 28.25
C GLU A 66 4.46 37.06 27.14
N HIS A 67 4.90 37.25 25.89
CA HIS A 67 4.07 37.07 24.71
C HIS A 67 4.90 36.47 23.56
N ARG A 68 4.29 35.59 22.77
CA ARG A 68 4.77 35.32 21.41
C ARG A 68 4.36 36.50 20.55
N ALA A 69 5.31 37.24 20.00
CA ALA A 69 5.06 38.34 19.06
C ALA A 69 6.09 38.30 17.94
N SER A 70 5.77 38.87 16.79
CA SER A 70 6.73 39.17 15.73
C SER A 70 7.05 40.65 15.75
N LEU A 71 8.32 40.97 15.53
CA LEU A 71 8.79 42.34 15.38
C LEU A 71 9.24 42.59 13.96
N ASP A 72 8.57 43.53 13.30
CA ASP A 72 8.94 44.08 12.01
C ASP A 72 9.63 45.43 12.20
N LEU A 73 10.93 45.48 11.92
CA LEU A 73 11.68 46.72 11.87
C LEU A 73 11.88 47.14 10.42
N SER A 74 11.76 48.44 10.12
CA SER A 74 12.13 49.03 8.85
C SER A 74 13.11 50.18 9.05
N LEU A 75 14.24 50.17 8.35
CA LEU A 75 15.13 51.33 8.22
C LEU A 75 14.86 52.01 6.89
N ALA A 76 14.90 53.34 6.85
CA ALA A 76 14.89 54.10 5.61
C ALA A 76 15.99 55.16 5.62
N ASP A 77 16.72 55.26 4.50
CA ASP A 77 17.74 56.29 4.31
C ASP A 77 17.13 57.64 3.93
N SER A 78 17.97 58.68 3.88
CA SER A 78 17.59 60.03 3.47
C SER A 78 17.08 60.13 2.02
N ASN A 79 17.33 59.10 1.19
CA ASN A 79 16.85 59.01 -0.19
C ASN A 79 15.53 58.23 -0.30
N GLY A 80 14.95 57.79 0.82
CA GLY A 80 13.70 57.04 0.86
C GLY A 80 13.84 55.55 0.47
N ARG A 81 15.07 55.05 0.30
CA ARG A 81 15.30 53.59 0.20
C ARG A 81 15.04 52.99 1.56
N TRP A 82 14.41 51.82 1.61
CA TRP A 82 14.05 51.18 2.86
C TRP A 82 14.42 49.70 2.87
N TRP A 83 14.73 49.20 4.06
CA TRP A 83 15.11 47.82 4.36
C TRP A 83 14.34 47.34 5.57
N ARG A 84 14.00 46.05 5.61
CA ARG A 84 13.27 45.42 6.70
C ARG A 84 14.10 44.34 7.38
N TYR A 85 13.85 44.17 8.66
CA TYR A 85 14.34 43.09 9.50
C TYR A 85 13.16 42.54 10.29
N HIS A 86 12.90 41.25 10.17
CA HIS A 86 11.86 40.56 10.92
C HIS A 86 12.53 39.60 11.92
N ALA A 87 12.19 39.74 13.21
CA ALA A 87 12.61 38.78 14.23
C ALA A 87 11.40 38.20 14.98
N PRO A 88 11.30 36.87 15.11
CA PRO A 88 10.38 36.27 16.07
C PRO A 88 10.85 36.62 17.48
N LEU A 89 9.95 37.16 18.31
CA LEU A 89 10.22 37.41 19.72
C LEU A 89 9.65 36.27 20.56
N ARG A 90 10.53 35.47 21.14
CA ARG A 90 10.23 34.66 22.33
C ARG A 90 11.11 35.17 23.46
N SER A 91 10.54 35.79 24.47
CA SER A 91 11.31 36.01 25.70
C SER A 91 10.44 35.90 26.93
N SER A 92 10.95 35.14 27.91
CA SER A 92 10.69 35.30 29.33
C SER A 92 11.39 36.59 29.81
N GLY A 93 10.75 37.75 29.60
CA GLY A 93 11.19 39.04 30.15
C GLY A 93 12.64 39.48 29.82
N GLY A 94 13.07 39.39 28.55
CA GLY A 94 14.42 39.73 28.11
C GLY A 94 14.49 40.82 27.03
N THR A 95 15.64 41.50 26.97
CA THR A 95 16.00 42.46 25.92
C THR A 95 16.43 41.72 24.64
N VAL A 96 15.85 42.07 23.49
CA VAL A 96 16.25 41.54 22.18
C VAL A 96 17.19 42.52 21.49
N ALA A 97 18.37 42.02 21.11
CA ALA A 97 19.38 42.79 20.41
C ALA A 97 19.31 42.53 18.90
N VAL A 98 18.97 43.56 18.13
CA VAL A 98 18.96 43.51 16.67
C VAL A 98 20.28 44.07 16.13
N PRO A 99 21.05 43.30 15.35
CA PRO A 99 22.26 43.81 14.71
C PRO A 99 21.91 44.83 13.62
N LEU A 100 22.60 45.97 13.59
CA LEU A 100 22.48 46.97 12.51
C LEU A 100 23.45 46.74 11.35
N ALA A 101 24.21 45.65 11.40
CA ALA A 101 25.10 45.24 10.31
C ALA A 101 24.30 44.99 9.02
N ALA A 102 24.83 45.47 7.91
CA ALA A 102 24.09 45.65 6.67
C ALA A 102 23.62 44.31 6.05
N GLU A 103 24.33 43.21 6.33
CA GLU A 103 23.99 41.86 5.88
C GLU A 103 22.71 41.26 6.52
N TYR A 104 22.15 41.88 7.55
CA TYR A 104 20.94 41.41 8.24
C TYR A 104 19.65 42.07 7.72
N TRP A 105 19.74 43.11 6.89
CA TRP A 105 18.60 43.92 6.46
C TRP A 105 18.42 43.84 4.95
N ALA A 106 17.17 43.65 4.49
CA ALA A 106 16.86 43.54 3.07
C ALA A 106 15.64 44.37 2.70
N GLY A 107 15.67 44.97 1.52
CA GLY A 107 14.55 45.74 0.99
C GLY A 107 14.38 45.51 -0.51
N PRO A 108 13.47 46.26 -1.16
CA PRO A 108 13.27 46.18 -2.61
C PRO A 108 14.55 46.44 -3.44
N TYR A 109 15.58 46.99 -2.80
CA TYR A 109 16.83 47.45 -3.40
C TYR A 109 18.04 46.53 -3.16
N GLY A 110 17.88 45.37 -2.51
CA GLY A 110 19.03 44.56 -2.10
C GLY A 110 19.17 44.36 -0.59
N PRO A 111 20.16 43.56 -0.16
CA PRO A 111 20.73 43.72 1.17
C PRO A 111 21.19 45.17 1.37
N MET A 112 21.01 45.68 2.59
CA MET A 112 21.47 47.02 2.94
C MET A 112 22.97 47.13 2.69
N GLN A 113 23.40 48.24 2.11
CA GLN A 113 24.81 48.51 1.87
C GLN A 113 25.38 49.33 3.04
N ALA A 114 26.68 49.22 3.28
CA ALA A 114 27.36 49.89 4.39
C ALA A 114 27.16 51.42 4.40
N ASP A 115 27.08 52.03 3.23
CA ASP A 115 26.86 53.48 3.00
C ASP A 115 25.41 53.91 3.28
N ALA A 116 24.44 53.02 3.03
CA ALA A 116 23.04 53.22 3.37
C ALA A 116 22.84 53.31 4.89
N LEU A 117 23.60 52.54 5.67
CA LEU A 117 23.52 52.57 7.14
C LEU A 117 23.90 53.96 7.70
N ALA A 118 24.91 54.60 7.11
CA ALA A 118 25.38 55.93 7.50
C ALA A 118 24.39 57.06 7.16
N THR A 119 23.40 56.78 6.30
CA THR A 119 22.41 57.75 5.82
C THR A 119 20.97 57.43 6.26
N ILE A 120 20.79 56.46 7.17
CA ILE A 120 19.49 56.14 7.77
C ILE A 120 18.91 57.37 8.44
N SER A 121 17.77 57.82 7.93
CA SER A 121 17.06 58.99 8.41
C SER A 121 15.82 58.62 9.23
N ARG A 122 15.29 57.39 9.04
CA ARG A 122 14.08 56.92 9.70
C ARG A 122 14.16 55.45 10.09
N VAL A 123 13.82 55.15 11.35
CA VAL A 123 13.59 53.79 11.85
C VAL A 123 12.11 53.66 12.15
N SER A 124 11.48 52.58 11.67
CA SER A 124 10.08 52.26 11.95
C SER A 124 9.99 50.90 12.61
N LEU A 125 9.24 50.82 13.70
CA LEU A 125 9.01 49.59 14.44
C LEU A 125 7.53 49.24 14.38
N GLN A 126 7.22 48.01 13.99
CA GLN A 126 5.88 47.46 14.01
C GLN A 126 5.90 46.15 14.79
N ALA A 127 5.17 46.10 15.90
CA ALA A 127 4.96 44.88 16.66
C ALA A 127 3.62 44.26 16.24
N SER A 128 3.64 42.99 15.86
CA SER A 128 2.47 42.21 15.52
C SER A 128 2.33 41.08 16.55
N ALA A 129 1.27 41.12 17.36
CA ALA A 129 0.84 39.92 18.07
C ALA A 129 0.34 38.93 17.01
N PRO A 130 0.62 37.62 17.15
CA PRO A 130 0.05 36.64 16.24
C PRO A 130 -1.46 36.82 16.31
N VAL A 131 -2.04 37.27 15.20
CA VAL A 131 -3.46 37.10 14.98
C VAL A 131 -3.64 35.59 14.84
N LEU A 132 -3.92 34.93 15.96
CA LEU A 132 -4.68 33.69 15.93
C LEU A 132 -6.05 34.07 15.39
N ASP A 133 -6.28 33.62 14.16
CA ASP A 133 -7.55 33.48 13.43
C ASP A 133 -7.53 34.24 12.08
N GLN A 134 -7.77 33.54 10.98
CA GLN A 134 -9.06 32.91 10.76
C GLN A 134 -8.97 31.44 10.33
N PRO A 135 -10.04 30.67 10.64
CA PRO A 135 -10.09 29.23 10.48
C PRO A 135 -9.71 28.89 9.05
N ARG A 136 -9.01 27.76 8.87
CA ARG A 136 -9.21 27.02 7.62
C ARG A 136 -10.72 26.93 7.49
N LEU A 137 -11.27 27.54 6.44
CA LEU A 137 -12.54 27.12 5.88
C LEU A 137 -12.34 25.62 5.61
N ALA A 138 -12.66 24.82 6.62
CA ALA A 138 -13.29 23.55 6.39
C ALA A 138 -14.53 23.92 5.59
N SER A 139 -14.42 23.84 4.27
CA SER A 139 -15.58 23.45 3.49
C SER A 139 -15.95 22.06 3.99
N GLN A 140 -16.69 22.01 5.10
CA GLN A 140 -17.71 21.00 5.28
C GLN A 140 -18.66 21.19 4.11
N GLY A 141 -18.50 20.32 3.13
CA GLY A 141 -19.18 20.36 1.86
C GLY A 141 -18.55 19.27 1.02
N HIS A 142 -19.09 18.05 1.14
CA HIS A 142 -18.88 16.98 0.19
C HIS A 142 -19.18 17.50 -1.22
N THR A 143 -18.13 17.90 -1.91
CA THR A 143 -18.08 18.08 -3.36
C THR A 143 -16.71 17.54 -3.74
N ASP A 144 -16.68 16.59 -4.68
CA ASP A 144 -15.45 16.04 -5.24
C ASP A 144 -14.49 17.22 -5.57
N PRO A 145 -13.33 17.35 -4.89
CA PRO A 145 -12.64 18.64 -4.81
C PRO A 145 -11.85 19.00 -6.07
N ALA A 146 -11.91 18.19 -7.12
CA ALA A 146 -11.12 18.39 -8.33
C ALA A 146 -11.98 18.31 -9.61
N GLN A 147 -12.80 19.33 -9.83
CA GLN A 147 -13.46 19.56 -11.11
C GLN A 147 -12.87 20.79 -11.81
N VAL A 148 -12.52 20.61 -13.07
CA VAL A 148 -12.22 21.70 -14.00
C VAL A 148 -13.53 22.09 -14.67
N SER A 149 -13.93 23.36 -14.53
CA SER A 149 -15.21 23.86 -15.07
C SER A 149 -15.04 24.62 -16.39
N LEU A 150 -13.83 25.12 -16.67
CA LEU A 150 -13.54 25.82 -17.92
C LEU A 150 -12.04 25.78 -18.24
N ILE A 151 -11.73 25.47 -19.50
CA ILE A 151 -10.43 25.75 -20.12
C ILE A 151 -10.67 26.72 -21.26
N ARG A 152 -10.00 27.88 -21.24
CA ARG A 152 -10.12 28.89 -22.29
C ARG A 152 -8.74 29.43 -22.66
N LEU A 153 -8.45 29.44 -23.97
CA LEU A 153 -7.33 30.20 -24.52
C LEU A 153 -7.64 31.70 -24.37
N LEU A 154 -6.75 32.42 -23.68
CA LEU A 154 -6.81 33.88 -23.57
C LEU A 154 -6.20 34.56 -24.80
N ASP A 155 -5.30 33.85 -25.49
CA ASP A 155 -4.67 34.26 -26.73
C ASP A 155 -5.16 33.38 -27.89
N PRO A 156 -5.44 33.94 -29.08
CA PRO A 156 -5.87 33.16 -30.25
C PRO A 156 -4.76 32.26 -30.84
N GLY A 157 -3.52 32.44 -30.40
CA GLY A 157 -2.32 31.73 -30.81
C GLY A 157 -1.10 32.16 -29.98
N PHE A 158 0.09 31.69 -30.33
CA PHE A 158 1.33 32.13 -29.67
C PHE A 158 1.68 33.57 -30.03
N HIS A 159 2.03 34.39 -29.04
CA HIS A 159 2.52 35.76 -29.26
C HIS A 159 3.87 35.99 -28.60
N ARG A 160 4.63 36.95 -29.12
CA ARG A 160 5.88 37.41 -28.53
C ARG A 160 5.62 38.68 -27.73
N GLU A 161 5.91 38.64 -26.43
CA GLU A 161 5.78 39.81 -25.56
C GLU A 161 7.08 40.67 -25.68
N GLY A 162 7.00 41.84 -26.31
CA GLY A 162 8.11 42.81 -26.34
C GLY A 162 9.49 42.23 -26.73
N ALA A 163 10.53 42.56 -25.95
CA ALA A 163 11.92 42.17 -26.19
C ALA A 163 12.27 40.74 -25.70
N PHE A 164 11.31 39.96 -25.18
CA PHE A 164 11.62 38.62 -24.67
C PHE A 164 12.02 37.65 -25.81
N PRO A 165 12.93 36.69 -25.56
CA PRO A 165 13.43 35.74 -26.57
C PRO A 165 12.55 34.47 -26.75
N TRP A 166 11.37 34.41 -26.14
CA TRP A 166 10.45 33.27 -26.19
C TRP A 166 9.04 33.70 -26.62
N TYR A 167 8.22 32.73 -27.00
CA TYR A 167 6.80 32.90 -27.32
C TYR A 167 5.94 32.45 -26.14
N THR A 168 4.81 33.10 -25.92
CA THR A 168 3.92 32.85 -24.78
C THR A 168 2.53 32.45 -25.26
N LEU A 169 1.90 31.53 -24.52
CA LEU A 169 0.48 31.21 -24.61
C LEU A 169 -0.16 31.31 -23.23
N ARG A 170 -1.29 32.01 -23.13
CA ARG A 170 -2.05 32.16 -21.88
C ARG A 170 -3.34 31.33 -21.90
N LEU A 171 -3.51 30.59 -20.82
CA LEU A 171 -4.65 29.72 -20.57
C LEU A 171 -5.35 30.20 -19.31
N GLN A 172 -6.66 30.40 -19.40
CA GLN A 172 -7.52 30.50 -18.24
C GLN A 172 -8.06 29.11 -17.93
N VAL A 173 -7.72 28.60 -16.75
CA VAL A 173 -8.24 27.34 -16.24
C VAL A 173 -9.01 27.63 -14.96
N LEU A 174 -10.32 27.41 -14.97
CA LEU A 174 -11.19 27.57 -13.81
C LEU A 174 -11.52 26.21 -13.23
N GLY A 175 -11.39 26.07 -11.92
CA GLY A 175 -11.63 24.82 -11.19
C GLY A 175 -10.90 24.80 -9.84
N HIS A 176 -11.23 23.80 -9.02
CA HIS A 176 -10.55 23.52 -7.76
C HIS A 176 -9.65 22.28 -7.90
N GLY A 177 -8.69 22.09 -6.99
CA GLY A 177 -7.82 20.91 -7.00
C GLY A 177 -6.77 20.83 -8.12
N ILE A 178 -6.64 21.87 -8.94
CA ILE A 178 -5.67 21.92 -10.06
C ILE A 178 -4.25 22.06 -9.50
N HIS A 179 -3.40 21.08 -9.78
CA HIS A 179 -2.01 21.06 -9.35
C HIS A 179 -1.03 21.42 -10.48
N SER A 180 -1.21 20.84 -11.67
CA SER A 180 -0.39 21.13 -12.85
C SER A 180 -1.23 21.23 -14.13
N VAL A 181 -0.71 22.02 -15.07
CA VAL A 181 -1.24 22.15 -16.44
C VAL A 181 -0.07 21.95 -17.40
N GLU A 182 -0.26 21.11 -18.40
CA GLU A 182 0.77 20.72 -19.37
C GLU A 182 0.19 20.77 -20.79
N LEU A 183 1.03 21.12 -21.76
CA LEU A 183 0.74 20.94 -23.18
C LEU A 183 1.44 19.67 -23.67
N ILE A 184 0.70 18.78 -24.33
CA ILE A 184 1.21 17.62 -25.05
C ILE A 184 1.14 17.92 -26.54
N ARG A 185 2.27 17.72 -27.21
CA ARG A 185 2.42 17.90 -28.66
C ARG A 185 2.54 16.56 -29.40
N PRO A 186 2.38 16.56 -30.74
CA PRO A 186 2.74 15.41 -31.56
C PRO A 186 4.16 14.93 -31.22
N HIS A 187 4.39 13.61 -31.16
CA HIS A 187 5.61 12.97 -30.63
C HIS A 187 5.74 12.97 -29.08
N HIS A 188 4.64 13.17 -28.35
CA HIS A 188 4.54 13.08 -26.89
C HIS A 188 5.42 14.05 -26.08
N ARG A 189 5.95 15.11 -26.71
CA ARG A 189 6.74 16.13 -26.01
C ARG A 189 5.84 16.94 -25.08
N ARG A 190 6.20 16.98 -23.78
CA ARG A 190 5.44 17.67 -22.73
C ARG A 190 6.04 19.03 -22.43
N ILE A 191 5.19 20.03 -22.32
CA ILE A 191 5.59 21.41 -22.02
C ILE A 191 4.81 21.86 -20.78
N PRO A 192 5.50 22.20 -19.66
CA PRO A 192 4.83 22.56 -18.43
C PRO A 192 4.33 24.02 -18.48
N ALA A 193 3.16 24.27 -17.90
CA ALA A 193 2.68 25.61 -17.63
C ALA A 193 3.01 26.05 -16.20
N PHE A 194 3.08 27.37 -16.00
CA PHE A 194 3.25 28.01 -14.70
C PHE A 194 2.17 29.06 -14.47
N ARG A 195 1.87 29.39 -13.21
CA ARG A 195 0.89 30.44 -12.89
C ARG A 195 1.54 31.83 -12.90
N THR A 196 0.80 32.83 -13.38
CA THR A 196 1.15 34.25 -13.31
C THR A 196 -0.11 35.11 -13.11
N ARG A 197 0.04 36.43 -12.89
CA ARG A 197 -1.06 37.41 -12.92
C ARG A 197 -0.91 38.36 -14.10
N LEU A 198 -2.01 38.68 -14.79
CA LEU A 198 -2.02 39.55 -15.97
C LEU A 198 -1.69 41.04 -15.69
N HIS A 199 -1.86 41.49 -14.45
CA HIS A 199 -1.59 42.87 -14.01
C HIS A 199 -0.80 42.84 -12.70
N SER A 200 0.12 43.78 -12.49
CA SER A 200 1.02 43.91 -11.32
C SER A 200 0.29 43.72 -9.99
N GLY A 201 0.27 42.47 -9.50
CA GLY A 201 -0.34 42.05 -8.24
C GLY A 201 -1.87 41.91 -8.20
N LEU A 202 -2.63 42.60 -9.05
CA LEU A 202 -4.10 42.74 -8.90
C LEU A 202 -4.96 41.99 -9.93
N GLY A 203 -4.37 41.36 -10.96
CA GLY A 203 -5.12 40.62 -11.99
C GLY A 203 -5.45 39.16 -11.64
N PRO A 204 -6.37 38.50 -12.39
CA PRO A 204 -6.68 37.08 -12.21
C PRO A 204 -5.46 36.20 -12.48
N GLN A 205 -5.36 35.07 -11.77
CA GLN A 205 -4.32 34.08 -12.04
C GLN A 205 -4.59 33.38 -13.38
N VAL A 206 -3.56 33.31 -14.21
CA VAL A 206 -3.58 32.64 -15.50
C VAL A 206 -2.43 31.65 -15.59
N TRP A 207 -2.61 30.58 -16.34
CA TRP A 207 -1.57 29.64 -16.68
C TRP A 207 -0.85 30.12 -17.94
N GLN A 208 0.47 30.23 -17.86
CA GLN A 208 1.33 30.61 -18.97
C GLN A 208 2.20 29.45 -19.39
N VAL A 209 2.33 29.30 -20.70
CA VAL A 209 3.27 28.37 -21.33
C VAL A 209 4.24 29.19 -22.17
N ARG A 210 5.54 28.95 -22.00
CA ARG A 210 6.60 29.56 -22.82
C ARG A 210 7.18 28.56 -23.78
N LEU A 211 7.44 28.96 -25.02
CA LEU A 211 8.02 28.15 -26.08
C LEU A 211 9.29 28.78 -26.64
N ARG A 212 10.25 27.93 -27.03
CA ARG A 212 11.42 28.32 -27.81
C ARG A 212 11.02 28.61 -29.27
N PRO A 213 11.81 29.38 -30.03
CA PRO A 213 11.51 29.67 -31.43
C PRO A 213 11.31 28.43 -32.32
N ASP A 214 12.07 27.37 -32.08
CA ASP A 214 11.98 26.07 -32.77
C ASP A 214 10.77 25.23 -32.33
N GLU A 215 10.07 25.64 -31.28
CA GLU A 215 8.91 24.96 -30.74
C GLU A 215 7.59 25.54 -31.28
N ILE A 216 7.54 26.40 -32.30
CA ILE A 216 6.27 27.11 -32.66
C ILE A 216 5.38 26.33 -33.66
N ALA A 217 5.79 25.15 -34.13
CA ALA A 217 5.06 24.40 -35.18
C ALA A 217 3.54 24.32 -34.95
N VAL A 218 2.78 24.48 -36.04
CA VAL A 218 1.32 24.64 -36.07
C VAL A 218 0.64 23.27 -36.11
N ASP A 219 0.56 22.62 -34.95
CA ASP A 219 -0.22 21.39 -34.74
C ASP A 219 -1.24 21.58 -33.62
N ASP A 220 -2.32 20.79 -33.63
CA ASP A 220 -3.28 20.71 -32.54
C ASP A 220 -2.56 20.36 -31.21
N ILE A 221 -2.88 21.10 -30.14
CA ILE A 221 -2.26 20.90 -28.83
C ILE A 221 -3.27 20.29 -27.86
N THR A 222 -2.86 19.21 -27.20
CA THR A 222 -3.62 18.62 -26.11
C THR A 222 -3.19 19.23 -24.78
N VAL A 223 -4.11 19.93 -24.12
CA VAL A 223 -3.93 20.42 -22.74
C VAL A 223 -4.30 19.30 -21.78
N VAL A 224 -3.40 19.00 -20.83
CA VAL A 224 -3.64 18.03 -19.74
C VAL A 224 -3.57 18.75 -18.40
N ILE A 225 -4.58 18.55 -17.58
CA ILE A 225 -4.70 19.13 -16.24
C ILE A 225 -4.70 18.01 -15.22
N ARG A 226 -3.89 18.14 -14.17
CA ARG A 226 -3.72 17.10 -13.16
C ARG A 226 -3.96 17.61 -11.74
N ALA A 227 -4.41 16.70 -10.88
CA ALA A 227 -4.43 16.87 -9.43
C ALA A 227 -3.07 16.55 -8.81
N LYS A 228 -2.94 16.79 -7.50
CA LYS A 228 -1.69 16.59 -6.75
C LYS A 228 -1.21 15.12 -6.76
N ASN A 229 -2.13 14.17 -6.83
CA ASN A 229 -1.84 12.73 -7.00
C ASN A 229 -1.63 12.32 -8.47
N ASN A 230 -1.32 13.26 -9.35
CA ASN A 230 -1.08 13.03 -10.78
C ASN A 230 -2.29 12.54 -11.62
N ARG A 231 -3.46 12.34 -10.99
CA ARG A 231 -4.74 12.02 -11.65
C ARG A 231 -5.07 13.08 -12.70
N ILE A 232 -5.42 12.66 -13.92
CA ILE A 232 -5.89 13.55 -14.98
C ILE A 232 -7.29 14.03 -14.61
N LEU A 233 -7.42 15.33 -14.37
CA LEU A 233 -8.71 15.98 -14.12
C LEU A 233 -9.44 16.31 -15.41
N GLN A 234 -8.68 16.71 -16.43
CA GLN A 234 -9.20 16.98 -17.76
C GLN A 234 -8.10 16.87 -18.80
N GLN A 235 -8.46 16.38 -19.98
CA GLN A 235 -7.64 16.39 -21.18
C GLN A 235 -8.47 16.94 -22.33
N SER A 236 -7.97 17.96 -23.03
CA SER A 236 -8.72 18.62 -24.11
C SER A 236 -7.78 19.13 -25.20
N THR A 237 -8.09 18.83 -26.44
CA THR A 237 -7.37 19.37 -27.61
C THR A 237 -7.95 20.73 -27.96
N LEU A 238 -7.10 21.75 -28.04
CA LEU A 238 -7.50 23.11 -28.38
C LEU A 238 -6.93 23.48 -29.75
N PRO A 239 -7.77 23.93 -30.71
CA PRO A 239 -7.29 24.40 -32.00
C PRO A 239 -6.54 25.72 -31.80
N LEU A 240 -5.35 25.84 -32.39
CA LEU A 240 -4.58 27.09 -32.44
C LEU A 240 -4.73 27.74 -33.80
N SER A 241 -4.95 29.06 -33.83
CA SER A 241 -4.91 29.81 -35.09
C SER A 241 -3.47 29.90 -35.62
N PRO A 242 -3.25 29.98 -36.95
CA PRO A 242 -1.94 30.30 -37.51
C PRO A 242 -1.39 31.62 -36.94
N MET A 243 -0.07 31.72 -36.81
CA MET A 243 0.62 32.90 -36.29
C MET A 243 0.17 34.17 -37.02
N ASP A 244 -0.26 35.18 -36.26
CA ASP A 244 -0.51 36.52 -36.76
C ASP A 244 0.73 37.37 -36.40
N GLU A 245 1.70 37.46 -37.31
CA GLU A 245 2.97 38.20 -37.09
C GLU A 245 2.74 39.69 -36.75
N ASP A 246 1.55 40.23 -37.06
CA ASP A 246 1.25 41.67 -36.98
C ASP A 246 0.35 42.08 -35.79
N ARG A 247 -0.03 41.18 -34.87
CA ARG A 247 -0.71 41.59 -33.62
C ARG A 247 0.29 42.09 -32.56
N ALA A 248 1.00 43.16 -32.88
CA ALA A 248 1.43 44.15 -31.88
C ALA A 248 0.22 44.98 -31.42
N GLY A 249 -0.82 44.32 -30.90
CA GLY A 249 -2.14 44.92 -30.67
C GLY A 249 -2.56 44.91 -29.20
N HIS A 250 -2.34 46.04 -28.52
CA HIS A 250 -3.01 46.45 -27.27
C HIS A 250 -2.89 45.51 -26.06
N LEU A 251 -1.66 45.25 -25.62
CA LEU A 251 -1.41 45.23 -24.18
C LEU A 251 -0.66 46.49 -23.86
N SER A 252 -1.20 47.24 -22.89
CA SER A 252 -0.63 48.45 -22.32
C SER A 252 0.88 48.34 -22.39
N SER A 253 1.51 49.23 -23.15
CA SER A 253 2.92 49.48 -23.02
C SER A 253 3.16 49.66 -21.52
N VAL A 254 3.69 48.64 -20.87
CA VAL A 254 4.73 48.88 -19.89
C VAL A 254 5.89 49.36 -20.75
N THR A 255 5.78 50.61 -21.21
CA THR A 255 6.91 51.43 -21.54
C THR A 255 7.75 51.36 -20.28
N MET A 256 8.76 50.49 -20.32
CA MET A 256 9.96 50.66 -19.51
C MET A 256 10.55 51.98 -20.00
N ASP A 257 10.01 53.06 -19.46
CA ASP A 257 10.54 54.39 -19.69
C ASP A 257 12.00 54.33 -19.25
N GLY A 258 12.91 54.73 -20.14
CA GLY A 258 14.36 54.51 -20.03
C GLY A 258 15.03 55.18 -18.82
N GLN A 259 14.25 55.73 -17.90
CA GLN A 259 14.68 56.31 -16.63
C GLN A 259 14.25 55.49 -15.38
N GLN A 260 13.52 54.38 -15.55
CA GLN A 260 13.28 53.38 -14.50
C GLN A 260 14.05 52.08 -14.77
N GLN A 261 15.37 52.18 -14.93
CA GLN A 261 16.28 51.10 -14.48
C GLN A 261 16.33 51.02 -12.94
N SER A 262 15.21 51.33 -12.27
CA SER A 262 15.10 51.41 -10.82
C SER A 262 14.98 49.99 -10.25
N ALA A 263 16.13 49.45 -9.84
CA ALA A 263 16.31 48.30 -8.96
C ALA A 263 15.51 47.04 -9.33
N LEU A 264 16.13 46.17 -10.14
CA LEU A 264 15.73 44.76 -10.23
C LEU A 264 15.67 44.17 -8.80
N TRP A 265 14.61 43.43 -8.48
CA TRP A 265 14.58 42.67 -7.22
C TRP A 265 15.81 41.74 -7.21
N PRO A 266 16.64 41.78 -6.16
CA PRO A 266 17.86 40.98 -6.09
C PRO A 266 17.51 39.49 -6.11
N LEU A 267 17.84 38.79 -7.19
CA LEU A 267 17.81 37.33 -7.20
C LEU A 267 19.13 36.80 -6.65
N LEU A 268 19.04 35.73 -5.87
CA LEU A 268 20.20 35.10 -5.29
C LEU A 268 20.99 34.32 -6.33
N HIS A 269 22.28 34.18 -6.05
CA HIS A 269 23.16 33.29 -6.78
C HIS A 269 23.75 32.27 -5.81
N SER A 270 23.77 31.02 -6.23
CA SER A 270 24.61 30.00 -5.61
C SER A 270 26.06 30.28 -5.91
N ASP A 271 26.94 29.97 -4.95
CA ASP A 271 28.37 30.17 -5.07
C ASP A 271 28.96 29.44 -6.30
N ALA A 272 30.07 29.96 -6.81
CA ALA A 272 30.90 29.21 -7.75
C ALA A 272 31.34 27.89 -7.11
N PHE A 273 31.33 26.82 -7.88
CA PHE A 273 31.70 25.48 -7.38
C PHE A 273 32.95 25.00 -8.07
N THR A 274 33.95 24.55 -7.32
CA THR A 274 35.14 23.87 -7.86
C THR A 274 35.30 22.55 -7.15
N GLY A 275 35.04 21.45 -7.85
CA GLY A 275 35.02 20.13 -7.25
C GLY A 275 34.57 19.06 -8.22
N LEU A 276 34.42 17.83 -7.70
CA LEU A 276 33.80 16.75 -8.45
C LEU A 276 32.28 16.89 -8.34
N HIS A 277 31.59 16.73 -9.47
CA HIS A 277 30.14 16.74 -9.52
C HIS A 277 29.66 15.79 -10.62
N PHE A 278 28.40 15.38 -10.53
CA PHE A 278 27.73 14.55 -11.52
C PHE A 278 26.81 15.45 -12.36
N TYR A 279 26.63 15.16 -13.66
CA TYR A 279 25.48 15.67 -14.38
C TYR A 279 24.71 14.60 -15.18
N VAL A 280 23.39 14.81 -15.27
CA VAL A 280 22.45 14.03 -16.08
C VAL A 280 22.10 14.83 -17.32
N ASP A 281 22.37 14.33 -18.52
CA ASP A 281 21.86 14.90 -19.76
C ASP A 281 20.64 14.09 -20.26
N HIS A 282 20.15 14.43 -21.45
CA HIS A 282 18.98 13.77 -22.06
C HIS A 282 19.26 12.41 -22.70
N GLN A 283 20.52 12.00 -22.84
CA GLN A 283 20.93 10.74 -23.46
C GLN A 283 21.34 9.68 -22.42
N GLY A 284 21.48 10.09 -21.15
CA GLY A 284 21.90 9.21 -20.07
C GLY A 284 23.27 9.62 -19.55
N GLN A 285 23.26 10.14 -18.32
CA GLN A 285 24.35 10.29 -17.35
C GLN A 285 25.82 10.32 -17.89
N GLN A 286 26.53 11.47 -17.84
CA GLN A 286 28.01 11.53 -18.00
C GLN A 286 28.88 11.98 -16.79
N ILE A 287 30.02 11.30 -16.55
CA ILE A 287 31.00 11.64 -15.49
C ILE A 287 31.75 12.91 -15.86
N SER A 288 31.83 13.84 -14.90
CA SER A 288 32.60 15.08 -15.03
C SER A 288 33.89 14.96 -14.22
N THR A 289 35.02 15.28 -14.86
CA THR A 289 36.28 15.57 -14.17
C THR A 289 36.13 16.80 -13.29
N ARG A 290 36.98 16.94 -12.25
CA ARG A 290 37.03 18.16 -11.40
C ARG A 290 36.94 19.42 -12.27
N SER A 291 35.85 20.16 -12.14
CA SER A 291 35.57 21.30 -13.01
C SER A 291 34.98 22.46 -12.23
N ALA A 292 35.25 23.67 -12.72
CA ALA A 292 34.77 24.91 -12.15
C ALA A 292 33.43 25.28 -12.80
N LEU A 293 32.39 25.40 -11.98
CA LEU A 293 31.09 25.94 -12.35
C LEU A 293 30.99 27.39 -11.87
N PRO A 294 30.56 28.33 -12.72
CA PRO A 294 30.36 29.72 -12.32
C PRO A 294 29.22 29.83 -11.30
N PRO A 295 29.01 30.99 -10.63
CA PRO A 295 27.81 31.21 -9.84
C PRO A 295 26.54 30.98 -10.66
N ALA A 296 25.51 30.40 -10.05
CA ALA A 296 24.26 30.07 -10.72
C ALA A 296 23.09 30.84 -10.13
N LEU A 297 22.14 31.29 -10.96
CA LEU A 297 20.95 31.98 -10.48
C LEU A 297 20.08 31.01 -9.68
N ALA A 298 19.60 31.40 -8.51
CA ALA A 298 18.90 30.53 -7.58
C ALA A 298 17.57 31.16 -7.11
N PRO A 299 16.55 31.19 -7.98
CA PRO A 299 15.30 31.89 -7.69
C PRO A 299 14.42 31.11 -6.70
N ILE A 300 13.63 31.82 -5.89
CA ILE A 300 12.57 31.21 -5.08
C ILE A 300 11.22 31.84 -5.44
N LEU A 301 10.31 31.06 -5.99
CA LEU A 301 9.07 31.57 -6.58
C LEU A 301 7.85 31.23 -5.74
N ARG A 302 7.85 30.07 -5.07
CA ARG A 302 6.70 29.60 -4.31
C ARG A 302 6.71 30.08 -2.85
N TRP A 303 6.21 31.30 -2.64
CA TRP A 303 6.00 31.96 -1.34
C TRP A 303 4.76 32.88 -1.36
N ARG A 304 4.34 33.44 -0.23
CA ARG A 304 3.21 34.40 -0.21
C ARG A 304 3.49 35.67 -1.05
N ASP A 305 2.42 36.30 -1.56
CA ASP A 305 2.46 37.54 -2.36
C ASP A 305 2.74 38.81 -1.51
N ASP A 306 2.42 38.79 -0.21
CA ASP A 306 2.55 39.92 0.74
C ASP A 306 3.88 39.91 1.52
N TRP A 307 4.87 39.22 0.98
CA TRP A 307 6.08 38.78 1.66
C TRP A 307 7.15 39.89 1.75
N SER A 308 7.47 40.33 2.98
CA SER A 308 8.64 41.20 3.29
C SER A 308 9.54 40.64 4.40
N GLY A 309 9.24 39.41 4.82
CA GLY A 309 9.76 38.62 5.93
C GLY A 309 9.00 37.29 5.93
N PHE A 310 9.60 36.21 6.43
CA PHE A 310 9.20 34.86 6.08
C PHE A 310 7.84 34.39 6.63
N VAL A 311 6.83 34.13 5.78
CA VAL A 311 5.71 33.18 6.07
C VAL A 311 5.17 32.50 4.78
N GLY A 312 5.03 31.16 4.77
CA GLY A 312 4.17 30.27 3.94
C GLY A 312 4.57 29.83 2.50
N PRO A 313 4.66 28.50 2.17
CA PRO A 313 5.16 27.95 0.87
C PRO A 313 4.21 27.93 -0.34
N ARG A 314 2.99 28.47 -0.25
CA ARG A 314 1.92 28.10 -1.20
C ARG A 314 1.42 29.19 -2.17
N GLY A 315 2.09 30.34 -2.26
CA GLY A 315 1.79 31.38 -3.25
C GLY A 315 2.87 31.44 -4.33
N ILE A 316 2.69 32.21 -5.42
CA ILE A 316 3.82 32.62 -6.27
C ILE A 316 4.13 34.06 -5.90
N ASN A 317 5.35 34.38 -5.45
CA ASN A 317 5.73 35.77 -5.20
C ASN A 317 5.84 36.52 -6.54
N THR A 318 4.86 37.36 -6.82
CA THR A 318 4.74 38.05 -8.12
C THR A 318 5.97 38.93 -8.42
N ALA A 319 6.58 39.58 -7.42
CA ALA A 319 7.75 40.44 -7.61
C ALA A 319 9.02 39.64 -7.95
N MET A 320 9.26 38.52 -7.25
CA MET A 320 10.38 37.62 -7.54
C MET A 320 10.20 36.91 -8.90
N ALA A 321 8.97 36.55 -9.25
CA ALA A 321 8.64 35.98 -10.55
C ALA A 321 8.92 36.98 -11.70
N GLN A 322 8.55 38.25 -11.53
CA GLN A 322 8.85 39.31 -12.50
C GLN A 322 10.34 39.60 -12.61
N ALA A 323 11.07 39.62 -11.48
CA ALA A 323 12.50 39.77 -11.48
C ALA A 323 13.21 38.61 -12.20
N LEU A 324 12.76 37.37 -11.98
CA LEU A 324 13.26 36.20 -12.73
C LEU A 324 13.01 36.36 -14.22
N ASP A 325 11.79 36.73 -14.60
CA ASP A 325 11.43 36.95 -16.01
C ASP A 325 12.31 38.02 -16.68
N GLN A 326 12.62 39.11 -15.97
CA GLN A 326 13.53 40.16 -16.45
C GLN A 326 14.99 39.67 -16.59
N HIS A 327 15.51 38.89 -15.64
CA HIS A 327 16.86 38.32 -15.72
C HIS A 327 16.99 37.33 -16.88
N LEU A 328 15.95 36.53 -17.13
CA LEU A 328 15.88 35.61 -18.27
C LEU A 328 15.81 36.37 -19.61
N ALA A 329 15.21 37.56 -19.63
CA ALA A 329 15.04 38.39 -20.83
C ALA A 329 16.35 39.03 -21.31
N ILE A 330 17.14 39.55 -20.38
CA ILE A 330 18.42 40.23 -20.67
C ILE A 330 19.54 39.24 -21.03
N GLN A 331 19.22 37.95 -21.21
CA GLN A 331 20.14 36.90 -21.70
C GLN A 331 21.38 36.67 -20.81
N ALA A 332 21.33 37.05 -19.53
CA ALA A 332 22.46 36.98 -18.61
C ALA A 332 22.54 35.67 -17.79
N VAL A 333 21.61 34.73 -17.98
CA VAL A 333 21.48 33.52 -17.16
C VAL A 333 21.93 32.28 -17.93
N SER A 334 23.03 31.68 -17.51
CA SER A 334 23.57 30.45 -18.09
C SER A 334 23.33 29.20 -17.24
N ASP A 335 23.17 29.37 -15.93
CA ASP A 335 23.00 28.31 -14.95
C ASP A 335 21.87 28.68 -13.99
N ILE A 336 20.94 27.76 -13.72
CA ILE A 336 19.91 27.92 -12.70
C ILE A 336 20.00 26.79 -11.69
N ASP A 337 20.08 27.13 -10.40
CA ASP A 337 20.05 26.20 -9.29
C ASP A 337 18.62 26.00 -8.79
N LEU A 338 18.14 24.77 -8.90
CA LEU A 338 16.80 24.37 -8.50
C LEU A 338 16.71 24.05 -7.01
N LEU A 339 17.86 23.80 -6.36
CA LEU A 339 17.93 23.39 -4.97
C LEU A 339 19.18 23.98 -4.30
N PRO A 340 19.20 25.29 -4.03
CA PRO A 340 20.40 26.00 -3.61
C PRO A 340 20.70 25.86 -2.11
N ASP A 341 21.98 25.77 -1.76
CA ASP A 341 22.46 25.55 -0.37
C ASP A 341 21.98 26.55 0.67
N PHE A 342 21.76 27.81 0.27
CA PHE A 342 21.42 28.85 1.22
C PHE A 342 20.07 28.59 1.91
N LEU A 343 19.19 27.74 1.35
CA LEU A 343 17.92 27.38 1.99
C LEU A 343 18.08 26.69 3.35
N TRP A 344 19.27 26.15 3.62
CA TRP A 344 19.60 25.42 4.85
C TRP A 344 20.63 26.15 5.73
N ARG A 345 21.04 27.38 5.39
CA ARG A 345 21.96 28.18 6.20
C ARG A 345 21.19 28.94 7.28
N ASP A 346 21.78 29.12 8.46
CA ASP A 346 21.22 29.96 9.53
C ASP A 346 21.76 31.42 9.50
N GLU A 347 22.42 31.79 8.40
CA GLU A 347 23.02 33.10 8.16
C GLU A 347 22.54 33.72 6.84
N GLY A 348 22.58 35.05 6.73
CA GLY A 348 22.13 35.79 5.55
C GLY A 348 20.63 36.12 5.53
N ILE A 349 20.12 36.53 4.37
CA ILE A 349 18.75 37.04 4.19
C ILE A 349 17.69 35.94 3.93
N TYR A 350 18.10 34.68 3.70
CA TYR A 350 17.21 33.51 3.58
C TYR A 350 17.63 32.37 4.52
N ARG A 351 17.31 32.52 5.81
CA ARG A 351 17.70 31.57 6.87
C ARG A 351 16.70 30.44 7.03
N PHE A 352 17.20 29.24 7.34
CA PHE A 352 16.36 28.07 7.63
C PHE A 352 15.38 28.33 8.77
N ALA A 353 15.82 28.95 9.87
CA ALA A 353 14.97 29.28 11.02
C ALA A 353 13.77 30.19 10.68
N ASN A 354 13.86 30.95 9.58
CA ASN A 354 12.78 31.78 9.12
C ASN A 354 11.85 31.04 8.13
N ALA A 355 12.25 29.90 7.57
CA ALA A 355 11.44 29.19 6.60
C ALA A 355 10.11 28.71 7.21
N PRO A 356 9.02 28.61 6.42
CA PRO A 356 7.71 28.29 6.98
C PRO A 356 7.50 26.82 7.34
N TRP A 357 8.44 25.95 7.01
CA TRP A 357 8.52 24.60 7.56
C TRP A 357 9.24 24.58 8.91
N HIS A 358 9.84 25.68 9.36
CA HIS A 358 10.47 25.79 10.67
C HIS A 358 9.41 25.88 11.79
N SER A 359 9.74 25.29 12.94
CA SER A 359 8.89 25.18 14.12
C SER A 359 8.49 26.53 14.72
N ASP A 360 9.32 27.56 14.56
CA ASP A 360 8.99 28.93 14.98
C ASP A 360 7.89 29.59 14.13
N HIS A 361 7.61 29.05 12.95
CA HIS A 361 6.56 29.52 12.03
C HIS A 361 5.39 28.54 11.90
N GLY A 362 5.29 27.57 12.82
CA GLY A 362 4.23 26.55 12.84
C GLY A 362 4.43 25.39 11.85
N GLY A 363 5.64 25.26 11.29
CA GLY A 363 6.07 24.09 10.53
C GLY A 363 6.65 22.99 11.43
N PRO A 364 6.94 21.79 10.88
CA PRO A 364 7.37 20.64 11.68
C PRO A 364 8.87 20.55 11.96
N LEU A 365 9.72 21.42 11.40
CA LEU A 365 11.18 21.25 11.43
C LEU A 365 11.84 22.17 12.46
N HIS A 366 12.73 21.64 13.29
CA HIS A 366 13.50 22.39 14.29
C HIS A 366 14.91 22.72 13.80
N HIS A 367 15.49 21.86 12.98
CA HIS A 367 16.84 22.00 12.44
C HIS A 367 16.88 21.70 10.94
N PRO A 368 17.84 22.25 10.18
CA PRO A 368 18.02 21.93 8.76
C PRO A 368 18.06 20.43 8.49
N MET A 369 18.64 19.67 9.41
CA MET A 369 18.77 18.22 9.37
C MET A 369 17.44 17.46 9.38
N ASP A 370 16.41 18.01 10.01
CA ASP A 370 15.08 17.39 10.09
C ASP A 370 14.42 17.30 8.70
N SER A 371 14.93 18.03 7.71
CA SER A 371 14.45 17.96 6.33
C SER A 371 14.61 16.56 5.73
N TRP A 372 15.64 15.78 6.10
CA TRP A 372 15.81 14.41 5.60
C TRP A 372 14.70 13.46 6.05
N ASP A 373 14.08 13.74 7.20
CA ASP A 373 13.05 12.89 7.80
C ASP A 373 11.62 13.40 7.50
N TYR A 374 11.46 14.45 6.69
CA TYR A 374 10.16 15.06 6.39
C TYR A 374 9.84 15.08 4.88
N PRO A 375 9.21 14.01 4.34
CA PRO A 375 8.90 13.85 2.91
C PRO A 375 8.09 14.99 2.29
N GLY A 376 7.22 15.63 3.08
CA GLY A 376 6.34 16.70 2.62
C GLY A 376 7.09 17.94 2.09
N LEU A 377 8.28 18.24 2.65
CA LEU A 377 9.11 19.35 2.21
C LEU A 377 9.67 19.12 0.79
N TRP A 378 10.14 17.91 0.50
CA TRP A 378 10.72 17.57 -0.80
C TRP A 378 9.68 17.64 -1.91
N GLY A 379 8.43 17.30 -1.62
CA GLY A 379 7.30 17.50 -2.51
C GLY A 379 7.09 18.97 -2.88
N ASP A 380 7.06 19.87 -1.89
CA ASP A 380 6.88 21.31 -2.12
C ASP A 380 8.07 21.94 -2.87
N LEU A 381 9.31 21.49 -2.59
CA LEU A 381 10.53 21.95 -3.29
C LEU A 381 10.59 21.46 -4.75
N ARG A 382 10.18 20.21 -5.02
CA ARG A 382 10.04 19.69 -6.38
C ARG A 382 9.02 20.51 -7.19
N ASP A 383 7.94 20.90 -6.53
CA ASP A 383 6.88 21.72 -7.09
C ASP A 383 7.36 23.13 -7.46
N HIS A 384 8.18 23.72 -6.60
CA HIS A 384 8.91 24.96 -6.88
C HIS A 384 9.85 24.82 -8.07
N ALA A 385 10.64 23.74 -8.13
CA ALA A 385 11.53 23.46 -9.26
C ALA A 385 10.76 23.32 -10.58
N ARG A 386 9.58 22.69 -10.59
CA ARG A 386 8.72 22.58 -11.78
C ARG A 386 8.35 23.96 -12.34
N ASP A 387 7.99 24.90 -11.47
CA ASP A 387 7.61 26.26 -11.89
C ASP A 387 8.79 27.06 -12.42
N ILE A 388 9.99 26.92 -11.82
CA ILE A 388 11.22 27.51 -12.35
C ILE A 388 11.53 26.95 -13.74
N ILE A 389 11.44 25.63 -13.91
CA ILE A 389 11.67 24.96 -15.20
C ILE A 389 10.68 25.49 -16.22
N ALA A 390 9.39 25.53 -15.90
CA ALA A 390 8.35 26.03 -16.79
C ALA A 390 8.56 27.49 -17.22
N ARG A 391 9.07 28.34 -16.34
CA ARG A 391 9.37 29.75 -16.62
C ARG A 391 10.65 29.95 -17.43
N SER A 392 11.66 29.13 -17.21
CA SER A 392 13.04 29.40 -17.67
C SER A 392 13.47 28.55 -18.86
N ARG A 393 12.77 27.43 -19.14
CA ARG A 393 13.20 26.48 -20.17
C ARG A 393 13.29 27.04 -21.59
N ALA A 394 12.51 28.08 -21.88
CA ALA A 394 12.47 28.73 -23.18
C ALA A 394 13.61 29.74 -23.39
N THR A 395 14.40 30.04 -22.34
CA THR A 395 15.53 30.96 -22.42
C THR A 395 16.67 30.33 -23.22
N PRO A 396 17.14 30.97 -24.32
CA PRO A 396 18.18 30.38 -25.17
C PRO A 396 19.55 30.24 -24.49
N GLN A 397 19.88 31.14 -23.56
CA GLN A 397 21.19 31.21 -22.91
C GLN A 397 21.36 30.24 -21.75
N LEU A 398 20.26 29.67 -21.25
CA LEU A 398 20.31 28.65 -20.22
C LEU A 398 21.03 27.42 -20.78
N LYS A 399 22.14 27.03 -20.14
CA LYS A 399 22.98 25.91 -20.55
C LYS A 399 22.76 24.69 -19.67
N ARG A 400 22.50 24.90 -18.37
CA ARG A 400 22.44 23.82 -17.37
C ARG A 400 21.58 24.15 -16.15
N TRP A 401 21.09 23.10 -15.54
CA TRP A 401 20.43 23.08 -14.24
C TRP A 401 21.40 22.64 -13.16
N ARG A 402 21.20 23.07 -11.92
CA ARG A 402 22.02 22.69 -10.76
C ARG A 402 21.17 22.26 -9.57
N LEU A 403 21.70 21.35 -8.77
CA LEU A 403 21.29 21.06 -7.40
C LEU A 403 22.51 21.28 -6.50
N SER A 404 22.61 22.45 -5.87
CA SER A 404 23.74 22.72 -4.99
C SER A 404 23.56 22.24 -3.56
N CYS A 405 22.39 21.74 -3.14
CA CYS A 405 22.14 21.23 -1.79
C CYS A 405 23.24 20.25 -1.34
N ARG A 406 24.02 20.66 -0.35
CA ARG A 406 25.14 19.96 0.31
C ARG A 406 24.90 19.87 1.82
N LEU A 407 23.62 19.86 2.23
CA LEU A 407 23.25 19.65 3.63
C LEU A 407 23.95 18.38 4.14
N PRO A 408 24.62 18.42 5.31
CA PRO A 408 25.22 17.21 5.88
C PRO A 408 24.17 16.11 6.03
N ILE A 409 24.60 14.85 6.10
CA ILE A 409 23.70 13.73 6.39
C ILE A 409 23.98 13.28 7.83
N SER A 410 22.93 13.23 8.67
CA SER A 410 23.09 12.83 10.08
C SER A 410 23.19 11.31 10.24
N HIS A 411 22.46 10.57 9.41
CA HIS A 411 22.38 9.11 9.44
C HIS A 411 22.55 8.54 8.02
N PRO A 412 23.80 8.32 7.57
CA PRO A 412 24.09 7.91 6.18
C PRO A 412 23.25 6.71 5.72
N ASP A 413 23.16 5.67 6.54
CA ASP A 413 22.45 4.42 6.19
C ASP A 413 20.95 4.62 5.94
N ARG A 414 20.32 5.55 6.67
CA ARG A 414 18.89 5.86 6.57
C ARG A 414 18.59 6.92 5.50
N HIS A 415 19.46 7.91 5.36
CA HIS A 415 19.19 9.14 4.59
C HIS A 415 19.75 9.08 3.16
N ASN A 416 20.69 8.19 2.85
CA ASN A 416 21.20 8.01 1.49
C ASN A 416 20.07 7.61 0.52
N ALA A 417 19.17 6.71 0.92
CA ALA A 417 18.02 6.31 0.12
C ALA A 417 17.05 7.49 -0.15
N VAL A 418 16.84 8.36 0.85
CA VAL A 418 16.02 9.57 0.70
C VAL A 418 16.67 10.54 -0.28
N LEU A 419 17.98 10.78 -0.14
CA LEU A 419 18.76 11.62 -1.05
C LEU A 419 18.68 11.12 -2.49
N HIS A 420 18.84 9.82 -2.72
CA HIS A 420 18.76 9.22 -4.06
C HIS A 420 17.38 9.43 -4.69
N ARG A 421 16.30 9.18 -3.93
CA ARG A 421 14.92 9.44 -4.40
C ARG A 421 14.69 10.91 -4.74
N ILE A 422 15.23 11.84 -3.93
CA ILE A 422 15.13 13.28 -4.23
C ILE A 422 15.88 13.59 -5.53
N MET A 423 17.10 13.09 -5.67
CA MET A 423 17.92 13.30 -6.87
C MET A 423 17.25 12.76 -8.13
N ASP A 424 16.71 11.55 -8.09
CA ASP A 424 15.97 10.94 -9.19
C ASP A 424 14.73 11.75 -9.54
N SER A 425 13.98 12.18 -8.53
CA SER A 425 12.77 12.97 -8.72
C SER A 425 13.04 14.30 -9.43
N PHE A 426 14.18 14.95 -9.15
CA PHE A 426 14.59 16.18 -9.84
C PHE A 426 15.18 15.90 -11.24
N ALA A 427 15.92 14.80 -11.42
CA ALA A 427 16.44 14.38 -12.71
C ALA A 427 15.30 14.01 -13.69
N GLU A 428 14.32 13.26 -13.21
CA GLU A 428 13.08 12.96 -13.91
C GLU A 428 12.34 14.24 -14.29
N LEU A 429 12.23 15.21 -13.36
CA LEU A 429 11.57 16.48 -13.61
C LEU A 429 12.23 17.29 -14.74
N VAL A 430 13.58 17.38 -14.76
CA VAL A 430 14.33 18.10 -15.79
C VAL A 430 14.29 17.39 -17.14
N SER A 431 14.48 16.06 -17.13
CA SER A 431 14.44 15.22 -18.33
C SER A 431 13.06 15.23 -18.99
N ARG A 432 11.98 15.40 -18.21
CA ARG A 432 10.62 15.50 -18.72
C ARG A 432 10.34 16.79 -19.50
N TYR A 433 11.02 17.91 -19.21
CA TYR A 433 10.60 19.24 -19.69
C TYR A 433 11.65 20.09 -20.44
N ASP A 434 12.97 19.89 -20.25
CA ASP A 434 13.99 20.78 -20.87
C ASP A 434 15.13 20.03 -21.58
N HIS A 435 15.54 18.85 -21.08
CA HIS A 435 16.59 18.00 -21.65
C HIS A 435 18.04 18.56 -21.56
N ARG A 436 18.25 19.75 -20.99
CA ARG A 436 19.59 20.28 -20.66
C ARG A 436 20.22 19.59 -19.44
N PRO A 437 21.56 19.54 -19.35
CA PRO A 437 22.27 18.90 -18.24
C PRO A 437 21.85 19.39 -16.85
N LEU A 438 21.55 18.47 -15.94
CA LEU A 438 21.35 18.72 -14.50
C LEU A 438 22.59 18.33 -13.72
N HIS A 439 23.31 19.31 -13.17
CA HIS A 439 24.51 19.11 -12.36
C HIS A 439 24.17 18.99 -10.87
N ILE A 440 24.57 17.90 -10.23
CA ILE A 440 24.33 17.61 -8.81
C ILE A 440 25.66 17.70 -8.06
N LEU A 441 25.71 18.57 -7.05
CA LEU A 441 26.95 18.94 -6.36
C LEU A 441 27.12 18.26 -4.99
N HIS A 442 26.14 17.48 -4.55
CA HIS A 442 26.18 16.79 -3.26
C HIS A 442 27.30 15.72 -3.25
N PRO A 443 28.22 15.69 -2.27
CA PRO A 443 29.33 14.74 -2.25
C PRO A 443 28.90 13.26 -2.31
N ALA A 444 27.80 12.91 -1.62
CA ALA A 444 27.23 11.55 -1.65
C ALA A 444 26.60 11.13 -3.00
N SER A 445 26.47 12.06 -3.96
CA SER A 445 26.00 11.72 -5.32
C SER A 445 27.03 10.98 -6.17
N ILE A 446 28.30 11.01 -5.75
CA ILE A 446 29.40 10.39 -6.50
C ILE A 446 29.35 8.84 -6.36
N PRO A 447 29.23 8.26 -5.15
CA PRO A 447 28.93 6.84 -4.98
C PRO A 447 27.62 6.39 -5.65
N TYR A 448 26.55 7.17 -5.48
CA TYR A 448 25.23 6.94 -6.11
C TYR A 448 25.34 6.70 -7.62
N ARG A 449 26.15 7.50 -8.29
CA ARG A 449 26.32 7.44 -9.73
C ARG A 449 27.33 6.40 -10.19
N ARG A 450 28.30 6.00 -9.36
CA ARG A 450 29.11 4.78 -9.62
C ARG A 450 28.22 3.54 -9.72
N MET A 451 27.18 3.43 -8.90
CA MET A 451 26.19 2.35 -9.02
C MET A 451 25.40 2.37 -10.34
N GLN A 452 25.23 3.54 -10.98
CA GLN A 452 24.37 3.68 -12.17
C GLN A 452 25.11 3.84 -13.51
N ALA A 453 26.26 4.51 -13.56
CA ALA A 453 26.89 4.93 -14.81
C ALA A 453 27.85 3.91 -15.42
N ASP A 454 28.40 3.01 -14.60
CA ASP A 454 29.39 2.06 -15.07
C ASP A 454 28.73 0.72 -15.44
N GLY A 455 27.41 0.56 -15.20
CA GLY A 455 26.83 -0.76 -15.05
C GLY A 455 27.67 -1.58 -14.07
N LEU A 456 28.32 -0.90 -13.10
CA LEU A 456 29.12 -1.51 -12.07
C LEU A 456 28.86 -0.94 -10.66
N ALA A 457 27.91 -1.53 -9.94
CA ALA A 457 27.83 -1.36 -8.49
C ALA A 457 29.11 -1.90 -7.87
N ILE A 458 29.76 -1.14 -6.99
CA ILE A 458 30.74 -1.74 -6.09
C ILE A 458 29.89 -2.40 -5.01
N LEU A 459 30.05 -3.71 -4.78
CA LEU A 459 29.62 -4.27 -3.49
C LEU A 459 30.41 -3.52 -2.44
N GLU A 460 29.80 -2.59 -1.72
CA GLU A 460 30.40 -1.98 -0.52
C GLU A 460 30.59 -3.12 0.48
N SER A 461 31.72 -3.78 0.33
CA SER A 461 32.11 -4.91 1.13
C SER A 461 33.29 -4.41 1.94
N ASP A 462 33.19 -4.42 3.27
CA ASP A 462 34.32 -4.19 4.19
C ASP A 462 35.42 -5.28 4.07
N LEU A 463 35.32 -6.14 3.04
CA LEU A 463 36.23 -7.19 2.65
C LEU A 463 37.54 -6.61 2.12
N THR A 464 38.31 -6.03 3.02
CA THR A 464 39.67 -5.55 2.77
C THR A 464 40.69 -6.69 2.85
N GLN A 465 40.32 -7.80 3.51
CA GLN A 465 41.17 -8.99 3.64
C GLN A 465 40.37 -10.25 4.02
N LEU A 466 40.93 -11.43 3.69
CA LEU A 466 40.53 -12.75 4.18
C LEU A 466 41.54 -13.22 5.23
N ALA A 467 41.16 -13.24 6.50
CA ALA A 467 42.02 -13.71 7.59
C ALA A 467 41.90 -15.23 7.80
N PHE A 468 43.03 -15.93 7.83
CA PHE A 468 43.06 -17.37 8.03
C PHE A 468 42.85 -17.75 9.50
N ASN A 469 42.08 -18.81 9.74
CA ASN A 469 41.97 -19.47 11.03
C ASN A 469 43.08 -20.53 11.22
N ASP A 470 43.15 -21.12 12.41
CA ASP A 470 44.13 -22.15 12.77
C ASP A 470 44.08 -23.42 11.89
N GLN A 471 43.04 -23.58 11.08
CA GLN A 471 42.88 -24.69 10.14
C GLN A 471 43.30 -24.31 8.70
N GLY A 472 43.85 -23.12 8.48
CA GLY A 472 44.28 -22.65 7.16
C GLY A 472 43.12 -22.28 6.23
N SER A 473 41.95 -21.94 6.78
CA SER A 473 40.78 -21.48 6.01
C SER A 473 40.38 -20.05 6.40
N ALA A 474 39.93 -19.26 5.43
CA ALA A 474 39.47 -17.89 5.62
C ALA A 474 38.14 -17.69 4.89
N ARG A 475 37.16 -17.08 5.54
CA ARG A 475 35.83 -16.83 4.97
C ARG A 475 35.46 -15.38 5.17
N SER A 476 34.75 -14.83 4.20
CA SER A 476 34.06 -13.56 4.34
C SER A 476 32.69 -13.60 3.67
N HIS A 477 31.81 -12.65 4.01
CA HIS A 477 30.52 -12.48 3.35
C HIS A 477 29.98 -11.07 3.50
N ILE A 478 28.97 -10.81 2.67
CA ILE A 478 28.06 -9.68 2.73
C ILE A 478 26.64 -10.20 2.60
N ASP A 479 25.71 -9.52 3.27
CA ASP A 479 24.28 -9.71 3.07
C ASP A 479 23.80 -8.90 1.87
N LEU A 480 22.94 -9.50 1.04
CA LEU A 480 22.39 -8.86 -0.15
C LEU A 480 20.94 -8.44 0.05
N ASP A 481 20.72 -7.13 -0.09
CA ASP A 481 19.41 -6.53 -0.01
C ASP A 481 18.70 -6.30 -1.35
N GLN A 482 19.29 -6.80 -2.44
CA GLN A 482 18.73 -6.70 -3.79
C GLN A 482 19.10 -7.92 -4.62
N SER A 483 18.37 -8.14 -5.72
CA SER A 483 18.66 -9.18 -6.69
C SER A 483 20.01 -8.95 -7.40
N LEU A 484 20.67 -10.04 -7.81
CA LEU A 484 21.83 -10.01 -8.69
C LEU A 484 21.47 -9.96 -10.18
N TRP A 485 20.19 -9.82 -10.56
CA TRP A 485 19.71 -9.94 -11.95
C TRP A 485 20.38 -8.98 -12.93
N SER A 486 20.76 -7.79 -12.48
CA SER A 486 21.43 -6.79 -13.34
C SER A 486 22.93 -7.02 -13.52
N TRP A 487 23.55 -7.92 -12.73
CA TRP A 487 25.01 -8.08 -12.63
C TRP A 487 25.52 -9.40 -13.17
N GLU A 488 26.31 -9.35 -14.24
CA GLU A 488 26.90 -10.51 -14.87
C GLU A 488 28.09 -11.08 -14.07
N ARG A 489 28.92 -10.20 -13.48
CA ARG A 489 30.18 -10.59 -12.80
C ARG A 489 30.47 -9.74 -11.57
N ALA A 490 31.23 -10.28 -10.62
CA ALA A 490 31.99 -9.46 -9.66
C ALA A 490 33.48 -9.56 -9.95
N ARG A 491 34.22 -8.49 -9.71
CA ARG A 491 35.67 -8.46 -9.87
C ARG A 491 36.34 -8.18 -8.53
N TYR A 492 37.38 -8.93 -8.22
CA TYR A 492 38.21 -8.71 -7.03
C TYR A 492 39.67 -8.66 -7.45
N GLN A 493 40.41 -7.71 -6.92
CA GLN A 493 41.87 -7.75 -6.98
C GLN A 493 42.39 -8.43 -5.72
N VAL A 494 43.15 -9.51 -5.89
CA VAL A 494 43.67 -10.37 -4.82
C VAL A 494 45.17 -10.59 -4.98
N GLU A 495 45.89 -10.76 -3.87
CA GLU A 495 47.30 -11.17 -3.85
C GLU A 495 47.52 -12.25 -2.78
N ASN A 496 48.52 -13.13 -2.96
CA ASN A 496 48.85 -14.12 -1.94
C ASN A 496 50.24 -13.83 -1.36
N PRO A 497 50.34 -13.16 -0.21
CA PRO A 497 51.63 -12.88 0.43
C PRO A 497 52.19 -14.10 1.19
N SER A 498 51.45 -15.21 1.27
CA SER A 498 51.80 -16.39 2.08
C SER A 498 52.86 -17.27 1.41
N ASP A 499 53.55 -18.09 2.22
CA ASP A 499 54.57 -19.05 1.76
C ASP A 499 53.97 -20.39 1.28
N THR A 500 52.65 -20.50 1.28
CA THR A 500 51.88 -21.64 0.75
C THR A 500 50.94 -21.21 -0.37
N GLY A 501 50.58 -22.13 -1.26
CA GLY A 501 49.52 -21.92 -2.23
C GLY A 501 48.14 -21.84 -1.58
N VAL A 502 47.22 -21.12 -2.21
CA VAL A 502 45.86 -20.88 -1.72
C VAL A 502 44.84 -21.08 -2.84
N SER A 503 43.82 -21.89 -2.59
CA SER A 503 42.64 -22.00 -3.44
C SER A 503 41.56 -21.00 -3.01
N LEU A 504 41.08 -20.20 -3.95
CA LEU A 504 40.05 -19.18 -3.74
C LEU A 504 38.74 -19.59 -4.41
N TYR A 505 37.67 -19.47 -3.65
CA TYR A 505 36.30 -19.75 -4.03
C TYR A 505 35.43 -18.52 -3.78
N ALA A 506 34.43 -18.30 -4.62
CA ALA A 506 33.25 -17.56 -4.23
C ALA A 506 32.26 -18.54 -3.63
N TRP A 507 31.51 -18.07 -2.66
CA TRP A 507 30.36 -18.80 -2.15
C TRP A 507 29.17 -17.86 -2.06
N MET A 508 27.98 -18.42 -2.16
CA MET A 508 26.76 -17.70 -1.88
C MET A 508 25.77 -18.59 -1.14
N SER A 509 24.85 -17.98 -0.43
CA SER A 509 23.66 -18.67 0.07
C SER A 509 22.42 -18.07 -0.58
N ASP A 510 21.49 -18.91 -1.01
CA ASP A 510 20.16 -18.44 -1.41
C ASP A 510 19.25 -18.19 -0.19
N ARG A 511 18.01 -17.77 -0.45
CA ARG A 511 16.98 -17.53 0.58
C ARG A 511 16.50 -18.80 1.29
N HIS A 512 16.80 -19.98 0.75
CA HIS A 512 16.53 -21.28 1.40
C HIS A 512 17.77 -21.78 2.17
N HIS A 513 18.75 -20.92 2.42
CA HIS A 513 20.01 -21.25 3.09
C HIS A 513 20.84 -22.33 2.38
N ARG A 514 20.64 -22.51 1.06
CA ARG A 514 21.41 -23.44 0.25
C ARG A 514 22.71 -22.80 -0.21
N TYR A 515 23.80 -23.53 -0.06
CA TYR A 515 25.14 -23.04 -0.33
C TYR A 515 25.61 -23.44 -1.72
N PHE A 516 26.00 -22.46 -2.51
CA PHE A 516 26.68 -22.66 -3.78
C PHE A 516 28.10 -22.15 -3.66
N GLN A 517 29.06 -22.84 -4.30
CA GLN A 517 30.44 -22.41 -4.37
C GLN A 517 30.95 -22.46 -5.82
N GLN A 518 31.72 -21.47 -6.22
CA GLN A 518 32.40 -21.42 -7.51
C GLN A 518 33.89 -21.30 -7.25
N ARG A 519 34.70 -22.20 -7.80
CA ARG A 519 36.15 -22.04 -7.73
C ARG A 519 36.55 -20.90 -8.66
N ILE A 520 37.20 -19.87 -8.11
CA ILE A 520 37.59 -18.69 -8.88
C ILE A 520 39.04 -18.79 -9.35
N ALA A 521 39.96 -19.13 -8.44
CA ALA A 521 41.39 -19.10 -8.72
C ALA A 521 42.21 -20.02 -7.81
N TYR A 522 43.43 -20.32 -8.24
CA TYR A 522 44.50 -20.84 -7.39
C TYR A 522 45.66 -19.85 -7.40
N LEU A 523 46.08 -19.40 -6.22
CA LEU A 523 47.15 -18.44 -6.03
C LEU A 523 48.39 -19.19 -5.50
N PRO A 524 49.47 -19.32 -6.27
CA PRO A 524 50.73 -19.87 -5.76
C PRO A 524 51.26 -19.08 -4.56
N ALA A 525 52.19 -19.68 -3.81
CA ALA A 525 52.92 -18.97 -2.76
C ALA A 525 53.55 -17.67 -3.32
N GLN A 526 53.44 -16.57 -2.57
CA GLN A 526 53.95 -15.26 -2.96
C GLN A 526 53.44 -14.73 -4.31
N ALA A 527 52.19 -15.02 -4.68
CA ALA A 527 51.59 -14.53 -5.93
C ALA A 527 51.33 -13.01 -5.89
N PRO A 528 51.67 -12.26 -6.95
CA PRO A 528 51.43 -10.81 -7.04
C PRO A 528 49.92 -10.48 -7.19
N PRO A 529 49.53 -9.19 -7.02
CA PRO A 529 48.17 -8.75 -7.29
C PRO A 529 47.65 -9.15 -8.67
N GLN A 530 46.50 -9.81 -8.70
CA GLN A 530 45.80 -10.19 -9.92
C GLN A 530 44.29 -10.02 -9.77
N VAL A 531 43.58 -9.85 -10.88
CA VAL A 531 42.12 -9.74 -10.90
C VAL A 531 41.50 -11.12 -11.07
N VAL A 532 40.54 -11.43 -10.22
CA VAL A 532 39.73 -12.64 -10.25
C VAL A 532 38.26 -12.26 -10.42
N GLU A 533 37.48 -13.09 -11.13
CA GLU A 533 36.09 -12.79 -11.47
C GLU A 533 35.15 -13.85 -10.91
N VAL A 534 34.07 -13.42 -10.26
CA VAL A 534 32.92 -14.26 -9.93
C VAL A 534 31.92 -14.14 -11.07
N TRP A 535 31.49 -15.27 -11.63
CA TRP A 535 30.65 -15.33 -12.83
C TRP A 535 29.24 -15.84 -12.49
N TRP A 536 28.19 -15.11 -12.89
CA TRP A 536 26.78 -15.49 -12.65
C TRP A 536 25.99 -15.70 -13.94
N GLY A 537 26.65 -16.03 -15.05
CA GLY A 537 25.98 -16.46 -16.27
C GLY A 537 25.31 -17.82 -16.12
N SER A 538 24.52 -18.21 -17.12
CA SER A 538 23.87 -19.53 -17.15
C SER A 538 24.86 -20.68 -17.29
N ASP A 539 26.07 -20.43 -17.79
CA ASP A 539 27.17 -21.38 -17.92
C ASP A 539 28.18 -21.31 -16.74
N ALA A 540 27.79 -20.65 -15.65
CA ALA A 540 28.66 -20.55 -14.48
C ALA A 540 28.77 -21.88 -13.71
N ASP A 541 30.01 -22.24 -13.39
CA ASP A 541 30.36 -23.47 -12.64
C ASP A 541 30.17 -23.29 -11.13
N TRP A 542 28.95 -22.95 -10.73
CA TRP A 542 28.52 -22.93 -9.33
C TRP A 542 28.11 -24.34 -8.92
N GLN A 543 28.83 -24.87 -7.93
CA GLN A 543 28.63 -26.19 -7.36
C GLN A 543 27.77 -26.08 -6.10
N ALA A 544 26.71 -26.88 -6.06
CA ALA A 544 25.92 -27.07 -4.86
C ALA A 544 26.74 -27.74 -3.74
N VAL A 545 26.58 -27.28 -2.51
CA VAL A 545 27.25 -27.83 -1.32
C VAL A 545 26.19 -28.36 -0.37
N GLY A 546 26.10 -29.69 -0.27
CA GLY A 546 25.14 -30.35 0.62
C GLY A 546 23.72 -30.49 0.04
N HIS A 547 23.51 -30.22 -1.24
CA HIS A 547 22.26 -30.45 -1.97
C HIS A 547 22.52 -30.70 -3.46
N ASP A 548 21.49 -31.10 -4.21
CA ASP A 548 21.62 -31.51 -5.62
C ASP A 548 21.07 -30.46 -6.63
N LEU A 549 20.54 -29.33 -6.16
CA LEU A 549 20.08 -28.27 -7.08
C LEU A 549 21.26 -27.64 -7.83
N GLU A 550 21.29 -27.81 -9.14
CA GLU A 550 22.29 -27.17 -10.02
C GLU A 550 22.11 -25.65 -10.10
N TRP A 551 23.11 -24.95 -10.62
CA TRP A 551 23.01 -23.52 -10.85
C TRP A 551 22.13 -23.20 -12.05
N ASP A 552 21.19 -22.27 -11.85
CA ASP A 552 20.41 -21.65 -12.91
C ASP A 552 20.36 -20.14 -12.68
N ILE A 553 20.25 -19.40 -13.78
CA ILE A 553 20.28 -17.93 -13.77
C ILE A 553 19.15 -17.32 -12.92
N SER A 554 18.01 -18.01 -12.73
CA SER A 554 16.92 -17.57 -11.85
C SER A 554 17.27 -17.56 -10.35
N LEU A 555 18.37 -18.22 -9.94
CA LEU A 555 18.84 -18.18 -8.55
C LEU A 555 19.39 -16.80 -8.16
N ARG A 556 19.73 -15.95 -9.14
CA ARG A 556 20.26 -14.60 -8.92
C ARG A 556 19.29 -13.69 -8.17
N ASP A 557 17.99 -13.94 -8.32
CA ASP A 557 16.95 -13.20 -7.60
C ASP A 557 16.87 -13.55 -6.12
N ARG A 558 17.45 -14.69 -5.75
CA ARG A 558 17.28 -15.30 -4.42
C ARG A 558 18.56 -15.30 -3.63
N VAL A 559 19.62 -14.67 -4.13
CA VAL A 559 20.87 -14.62 -3.38
C VAL A 559 20.66 -13.78 -2.12
N ARG A 560 20.91 -14.41 -0.98
CA ARG A 560 20.82 -13.81 0.35
C ARG A 560 22.18 -13.31 0.81
N GLN A 561 23.22 -14.12 0.63
CA GLN A 561 24.59 -13.77 1.00
C GLN A 561 25.54 -14.13 -0.12
N LEU A 562 26.62 -13.36 -0.26
CA LEU A 562 27.72 -13.63 -1.18
C LEU A 562 29.02 -13.42 -0.42
N GLY A 563 30.04 -14.22 -0.73
CA GLY A 563 31.33 -14.12 -0.05
C GLY A 563 32.48 -14.78 -0.79
N LEU A 564 33.67 -14.63 -0.22
CA LEU A 564 34.87 -15.33 -0.66
C LEU A 564 35.32 -16.33 0.41
N LEU A 565 35.87 -17.46 -0.03
CA LEU A 565 36.44 -18.50 0.79
C LEU A 565 37.84 -18.82 0.26
N ALA A 566 38.84 -18.80 1.13
CA ALA A 566 40.21 -19.18 0.81
C ALA A 566 40.63 -20.38 1.66
N THR A 567 41.34 -21.32 1.04
CA THR A 567 41.92 -22.50 1.71
C THR A 567 43.39 -22.64 1.33
N ALA A 568 44.26 -22.66 2.33
CA ALA A 568 45.69 -22.82 2.16
C ALA A 568 46.08 -24.29 2.00
N ASP A 569 47.06 -24.59 1.14
CA ASP A 569 47.57 -25.97 0.96
C ASP A 569 48.22 -26.52 2.24
N SER A 570 48.74 -25.63 3.11
CA SER A 570 49.32 -25.95 4.42
C SER A 570 48.95 -24.88 5.47
N PRO A 571 48.31 -25.23 6.59
CA PRO A 571 47.98 -24.27 7.66
C PRO A 571 49.21 -23.55 8.22
N ASP A 572 50.34 -24.26 8.38
CA ASP A 572 51.58 -23.73 8.96
C ASP A 572 52.28 -22.68 8.09
N GLY A 573 51.93 -22.59 6.80
CA GLY A 573 52.48 -21.63 5.83
C GLY A 573 51.48 -20.56 5.38
N ALA A 574 50.24 -20.61 5.89
CA ALA A 574 49.24 -19.58 5.65
C ALA A 574 49.67 -18.31 6.39
N GLY A 575 49.82 -17.19 5.68
CA GLY A 575 50.05 -15.89 6.33
C GLY A 575 48.87 -15.48 7.21
N GLN A 576 48.91 -14.29 7.82
CA GLN A 576 47.78 -13.82 8.64
C GLN A 576 46.51 -13.56 7.82
N SER A 577 46.65 -13.03 6.60
CA SER A 577 45.52 -12.73 5.73
C SER A 577 45.91 -12.57 4.25
N ILE A 578 44.90 -12.65 3.36
CA ILE A 578 44.97 -12.29 1.95
C ILE A 578 44.30 -10.93 1.74
N PRO A 579 45.01 -9.90 1.23
CA PRO A 579 44.41 -8.62 0.89
C PRO A 579 43.43 -8.75 -0.29
N ILE A 580 42.29 -8.05 -0.18
CA ILE A 580 41.27 -8.00 -1.21
C ILE A 580 40.91 -6.54 -1.48
N THR A 581 40.80 -6.19 -2.74
CA THR A 581 40.20 -4.93 -3.18
C THR A 581 39.02 -5.24 -4.08
N THR A 582 37.81 -4.89 -3.64
CA THR A 582 36.60 -5.04 -4.45
C THR A 582 36.65 -4.07 -5.62
N LEU A 583 36.56 -4.62 -6.83
CA LEU A 583 36.39 -3.85 -8.05
C LEU A 583 34.89 -3.80 -8.40
N PRO A 584 34.48 -2.89 -9.30
CA PRO A 584 33.06 -2.74 -9.61
C PRO A 584 32.43 -4.03 -10.22
N LEU A 585 31.13 -4.30 -9.99
CA LEU A 585 30.32 -5.43 -10.50
C LEU A 585 30.01 -5.31 -12.00
N VAL A 586 30.33 -6.23 -12.87
CA VAL A 586 30.11 -5.99 -14.32
C VAL A 586 28.66 -6.30 -14.67
N GLY A 587 27.93 -5.35 -15.25
CA GLY A 587 26.59 -5.55 -15.82
C GLY A 587 26.61 -6.41 -17.08
N TRP A 588 25.44 -6.73 -17.61
CA TRP A 588 25.32 -7.55 -18.82
C TRP A 588 26.02 -6.97 -20.05
N ALA A 589 26.66 -7.83 -20.83
CA ALA A 589 27.13 -7.46 -22.17
C ALA A 589 25.93 -7.03 -23.06
N ALA A 590 26.22 -6.12 -23.99
CA ALA A 590 25.26 -5.69 -25.02
C ALA A 590 25.12 -6.77 -26.10
N ASP A 591 24.54 -7.91 -25.72
CA ASP A 591 24.27 -8.98 -26.66
C ASP A 591 23.07 -8.65 -27.54
N PRO A 592 23.06 -9.10 -28.81
CA PRO A 592 21.86 -9.03 -29.61
C PRO A 592 20.75 -9.81 -28.90
N PRO A 593 19.56 -9.24 -28.84
CA PRO A 593 18.48 -9.79 -28.05
C PRO A 593 18.02 -11.13 -28.63
N PRO A 594 17.93 -12.19 -27.81
CA PRO A 594 17.61 -13.53 -28.30
C PRO A 594 16.18 -13.61 -28.82
N GLN A 595 15.95 -14.54 -29.74
CA GLN A 595 14.60 -14.88 -30.20
C GLN A 595 13.86 -15.60 -29.07
N ALA A 596 12.59 -15.23 -28.86
CA ALA A 596 11.80 -15.90 -27.84
C ALA A 596 11.40 -17.31 -28.29
N ARG A 597 11.61 -18.30 -27.42
CA ARG A 597 11.36 -19.72 -27.69
C ARG A 597 10.68 -20.38 -26.51
N LEU A 598 9.67 -21.18 -26.78
CA LEU A 598 9.02 -22.05 -25.79
C LEU A 598 9.47 -23.50 -26.02
N THR A 599 9.82 -24.19 -24.93
CA THR A 599 10.17 -25.62 -24.95
C THR A 599 9.29 -26.37 -23.96
N TRP A 600 8.49 -27.31 -24.47
CA TRP A 600 7.64 -28.16 -23.65
C TRP A 600 8.47 -29.11 -22.78
N MET A 601 8.12 -29.21 -21.51
CA MET A 601 8.72 -30.15 -20.54
C MET A 601 7.89 -31.42 -20.38
N ASN A 602 6.62 -31.38 -20.75
CA ASN A 602 5.74 -32.54 -20.86
C ASN A 602 5.07 -32.59 -22.24
N GLU A 603 4.59 -33.77 -22.64
CA GLU A 603 3.87 -33.92 -23.90
C GLU A 603 2.53 -33.18 -23.85
N LEU A 604 2.17 -32.54 -24.97
CA LEU A 604 0.87 -31.91 -25.13
C LEU A 604 -0.13 -32.99 -25.53
N GLU A 605 -0.86 -33.49 -24.54
CA GLU A 605 -1.85 -34.57 -24.72
C GLU A 605 -3.02 -34.11 -25.61
N PRO A 606 -3.35 -34.83 -26.69
CA PRO A 606 -4.45 -34.45 -27.59
C PRO A 606 -5.83 -34.77 -27.00
N GLU A 607 -5.88 -35.44 -25.84
CA GLU A 607 -7.10 -35.86 -25.17
C GLU A 607 -7.16 -35.28 -23.74
N ALA A 608 -8.35 -34.87 -23.32
CA ALA A 608 -8.62 -34.39 -21.98
C ALA A 608 -10.03 -34.83 -21.53
N GLN A 609 -10.36 -34.59 -20.26
CA GLN A 609 -11.65 -34.96 -19.68
C GLN A 609 -12.27 -33.75 -18.98
N VAL A 610 -13.59 -33.64 -19.06
CA VAL A 610 -14.33 -32.58 -18.35
C VAL A 610 -14.01 -32.61 -16.85
N TRP A 611 -13.75 -31.43 -16.29
CA TRP A 611 -13.34 -31.17 -14.90
C TRP A 611 -12.08 -31.88 -14.38
N ARG A 612 -11.37 -32.63 -15.23
CA ARG A 612 -10.05 -33.17 -14.89
C ARG A 612 -8.99 -32.10 -15.19
N PRO A 613 -8.10 -31.77 -14.24
CA PRO A 613 -7.03 -30.81 -14.49
C PRO A 613 -6.14 -31.22 -15.67
N TYR A 614 -5.98 -30.33 -16.63
CA TYR A 614 -5.05 -30.43 -17.74
C TYR A 614 -3.86 -29.51 -17.44
N SER A 615 -2.65 -30.05 -17.33
CA SER A 615 -1.45 -29.32 -16.89
C SER A 615 -0.37 -29.37 -17.96
N LEU A 616 0.17 -28.21 -18.30
CA LEU A 616 1.31 -28.05 -19.20
C LEU A 616 2.46 -27.39 -18.45
N HIS A 617 3.67 -27.87 -18.71
CA HIS A 617 4.91 -27.40 -18.13
C HIS A 617 5.87 -27.09 -19.27
N PHE A 618 6.47 -25.91 -19.26
CA PHE A 618 7.36 -25.46 -20.33
C PHE A 618 8.35 -24.41 -19.85
N THR A 619 9.49 -24.31 -20.51
CA THR A 619 10.43 -23.20 -20.34
C THR A 619 10.23 -22.19 -21.45
N ILE A 620 10.53 -20.92 -21.15
CA ILE A 620 10.55 -19.84 -22.13
C ILE A 620 11.91 -19.16 -22.05
N GLU A 621 12.56 -19.02 -23.20
CA GLU A 621 13.77 -18.22 -23.39
C GLU A 621 13.42 -16.94 -24.16
N PRO A 622 14.11 -15.81 -23.90
CA PRO A 622 15.00 -15.62 -22.75
C PRO A 622 14.22 -15.57 -21.43
N GLN A 623 14.91 -15.89 -20.32
CA GLN A 623 14.36 -15.63 -18.99
C GLN A 623 14.26 -14.11 -18.72
N VAL A 624 13.30 -13.73 -17.89
CA VAL A 624 13.00 -12.35 -17.49
C VAL A 624 13.32 -12.14 -16.01
N ASP A 625 13.47 -10.88 -15.60
CA ASP A 625 13.77 -10.51 -14.19
C ASP A 625 12.66 -10.94 -13.23
N ASN A 626 11.43 -10.52 -13.50
CA ASN A 626 10.30 -10.85 -12.67
C ASN A 626 9.27 -11.69 -13.45
N PRO A 627 9.20 -13.01 -13.26
CA PRO A 627 8.24 -13.85 -13.97
C PRO A 627 6.82 -13.74 -13.40
N TYR A 628 6.61 -13.01 -12.30
CA TYR A 628 5.30 -12.84 -11.66
C TYR A 628 4.57 -11.57 -12.12
N ASP A 629 5.29 -10.62 -12.70
CA ASP A 629 4.76 -9.34 -13.14
C ASP A 629 4.43 -9.37 -14.64
N PRO A 630 3.16 -9.18 -15.07
CA PRO A 630 2.78 -9.18 -16.48
C PRO A 630 3.37 -8.01 -17.29
N GLU A 631 3.96 -6.99 -16.66
CA GLU A 631 4.78 -6.01 -17.39
C GLU A 631 6.12 -6.62 -17.84
N HIS A 632 6.66 -7.57 -17.08
CA HIS A 632 7.90 -8.27 -17.38
C HIS A 632 7.68 -9.60 -18.13
N ALA A 633 6.65 -10.39 -17.78
CA ALA A 633 6.28 -11.59 -18.50
C ALA A 633 4.76 -11.83 -18.48
N ASP A 634 4.11 -11.52 -19.58
CA ASP A 634 2.71 -11.86 -19.81
C ASP A 634 2.63 -13.13 -20.66
N VAL A 635 2.47 -14.27 -19.99
CA VAL A 635 2.32 -15.59 -20.61
C VAL A 635 0.89 -16.07 -20.44
N MET A 636 0.22 -16.36 -21.55
CA MET A 636 -1.21 -16.66 -21.63
C MET A 636 -1.46 -17.86 -22.56
N ALA A 637 -2.46 -18.68 -22.25
CA ALA A 637 -3.07 -19.59 -23.21
C ALA A 637 -4.32 -18.94 -23.81
N GLU A 638 -4.44 -18.96 -25.13
CA GLU A 638 -5.69 -18.67 -25.82
C GLU A 638 -6.42 -19.97 -26.12
N LEU A 639 -7.70 -20.02 -25.80
CA LEU A 639 -8.58 -21.15 -26.00
C LEU A 639 -9.72 -20.76 -26.96
N ILE A 640 -10.14 -21.70 -27.79
CA ILE A 640 -11.39 -21.67 -28.54
C ILE A 640 -12.19 -22.88 -28.10
N ASP A 641 -13.38 -22.65 -27.55
CA ASP A 641 -14.25 -23.72 -27.10
C ASP A 641 -15.00 -24.40 -28.28
N PRO A 642 -15.73 -25.50 -28.03
CA PRO A 642 -16.48 -26.21 -29.07
C PRO A 642 -17.59 -25.38 -29.74
N HIS A 643 -18.00 -24.27 -29.14
CA HIS A 643 -18.97 -23.33 -29.70
C HIS A 643 -18.31 -22.19 -30.50
N GLY A 644 -16.99 -22.09 -30.45
CA GLY A 644 -16.20 -21.07 -31.15
C GLY A 644 -15.94 -19.80 -30.34
N GLU A 645 -16.30 -19.77 -29.05
CA GLU A 645 -15.98 -18.62 -28.20
C GLU A 645 -14.50 -18.63 -27.80
N ARG A 646 -13.94 -17.43 -27.66
CA ARG A 646 -12.52 -17.24 -27.36
C ARG A 646 -12.33 -16.89 -25.89
N HIS A 647 -11.45 -17.63 -25.23
CA HIS A 647 -11.08 -17.44 -23.84
C HIS A 647 -9.56 -17.24 -23.73
N SER A 648 -9.12 -16.55 -22.69
CA SER A 648 -7.69 -16.36 -22.40
C SER A 648 -7.44 -16.65 -20.93
N PHE A 649 -6.44 -17.48 -20.64
CA PHE A 649 -6.12 -17.87 -19.28
C PHE A 649 -4.61 -17.77 -19.00
N PRO A 650 -4.18 -17.14 -17.91
CA PRO A 650 -2.77 -16.93 -17.62
C PRO A 650 -2.03 -18.23 -17.30
N ALA A 651 -0.81 -18.34 -17.80
CA ALA A 651 0.20 -19.23 -17.23
C ALA A 651 0.85 -18.55 -16.02
N PHE A 652 1.54 -19.35 -15.20
CA PHE A 652 2.19 -18.89 -13.98
C PHE A 652 3.59 -19.50 -13.84
N TRP A 653 4.46 -18.78 -13.14
CA TRP A 653 5.76 -19.32 -12.75
C TRP A 653 5.61 -20.30 -11.59
N LEU A 654 6.19 -21.48 -11.75
CA LEU A 654 6.18 -22.59 -10.80
C LEU A 654 7.60 -23.00 -10.47
N GLU A 655 7.93 -23.03 -9.19
CA GLU A 655 9.11 -23.72 -8.69
C GLU A 655 8.69 -25.02 -8.00
N PRO A 656 9.15 -26.19 -8.47
CA PRO A 656 8.88 -27.46 -7.81
C PRO A 656 9.47 -27.49 -6.41
N HIS A 657 8.67 -27.96 -5.44
CA HIS A 657 9.08 -28.17 -4.06
C HIS A 657 8.77 -29.60 -3.63
N THR A 658 9.58 -30.11 -2.70
CA THR A 658 9.34 -31.36 -1.99
C THR A 658 9.11 -31.08 -0.51
N PHE A 659 8.22 -31.86 0.08
CA PHE A 659 7.93 -31.85 1.51
C PHE A 659 8.80 -32.89 2.21
N SER A 660 9.39 -32.51 3.33
CA SER A 660 10.12 -33.40 4.22
C SER A 660 9.69 -33.13 5.66
N HIS A 661 9.78 -34.14 6.50
CA HIS A 661 9.42 -34.05 7.91
C HIS A 661 10.60 -34.54 8.75
N ASP A 662 10.91 -33.83 9.82
CA ASP A 662 11.92 -34.28 10.77
C ASP A 662 11.37 -35.37 11.72
N SER A 663 12.18 -35.79 12.70
CA SER A 663 11.75 -36.80 13.68
C SER A 663 10.60 -36.36 14.60
N MET A 664 10.33 -35.06 14.68
CA MET A 664 9.23 -34.47 15.43
C MET A 664 7.99 -34.22 14.55
N GLY A 665 8.10 -34.45 13.24
CA GLY A 665 7.04 -34.20 12.25
C GLY A 665 7.03 -32.78 11.68
N GLU A 666 8.03 -31.95 12.00
CA GLU A 666 8.10 -30.56 11.51
C GLU A 666 8.26 -30.54 9.99
N GLU A 667 7.32 -29.85 9.32
CA GLU A 667 7.29 -29.71 7.87
C GLU A 667 8.37 -28.75 7.39
N THR A 668 9.24 -29.26 6.54
CA THR A 668 10.20 -28.46 5.77
C THR A 668 9.88 -28.58 4.29
N VAL A 669 9.71 -27.44 3.62
CA VAL A 669 9.38 -27.35 2.19
C VAL A 669 10.59 -26.78 1.45
N LEU A 670 11.22 -27.59 0.61
CA LEU A 670 12.45 -27.21 -0.09
C LEU A 670 12.27 -27.29 -1.61
N PRO A 671 12.85 -26.37 -2.40
CA PRO A 671 12.78 -26.48 -3.85
C PRO A 671 13.55 -27.71 -4.32
N SER A 672 12.93 -28.46 -5.25
CA SER A 672 13.43 -29.75 -5.74
C SER A 672 13.91 -29.72 -7.20
N ALA A 673 13.59 -28.66 -7.94
CA ALA A 673 14.05 -28.45 -9.31
C ALA A 673 13.97 -26.97 -9.71
N HIS A 674 14.46 -26.64 -10.90
CA HIS A 674 14.39 -25.27 -11.44
C HIS A 674 12.96 -24.79 -11.70
N GLY A 675 12.78 -23.48 -11.54
CA GLY A 675 11.55 -22.80 -11.88
C GLY A 675 11.26 -22.87 -13.38
N HIS A 676 9.98 -22.96 -13.73
CA HIS A 676 9.50 -22.98 -15.11
C HIS A 676 8.07 -22.43 -15.19
N TRP A 677 7.55 -22.29 -16.40
CA TRP A 677 6.16 -21.89 -16.60
C TRP A 677 5.25 -23.11 -16.55
N ALA A 678 4.14 -22.97 -15.84
CA ALA A 678 3.06 -23.93 -15.81
C ALA A 678 1.75 -23.27 -16.26
N TRP A 679 0.89 -24.07 -16.87
CA TRP A 679 -0.46 -23.68 -17.21
C TRP A 679 -1.40 -24.81 -16.83
N ARG A 680 -2.45 -24.49 -16.05
CA ARG A 680 -3.44 -25.46 -15.57
C ARG A 680 -4.83 -25.00 -15.93
N TYR A 681 -5.64 -25.90 -16.46
CA TYR A 681 -7.02 -25.61 -16.85
C TYR A 681 -7.92 -26.83 -16.64
N ALA A 682 -9.19 -26.60 -16.33
CA ALA A 682 -10.20 -27.64 -16.23
C ALA A 682 -11.30 -27.32 -17.25
N PHE A 683 -11.45 -28.20 -18.26
CA PHE A 683 -12.45 -28.00 -19.31
C PHE A 683 -13.85 -28.24 -18.75
N SER A 684 -14.78 -27.33 -19.05
CA SER A 684 -16.16 -27.34 -18.52
C SER A 684 -17.15 -28.17 -19.33
N GLN A 685 -16.81 -28.51 -20.58
CA GLN A 685 -17.70 -29.20 -21.50
C GLN A 685 -16.94 -30.09 -22.50
N PRO A 686 -17.56 -31.20 -22.95
CA PRO A 686 -16.97 -32.08 -23.95
C PRO A 686 -16.94 -31.41 -25.33
N GLY A 687 -16.07 -31.93 -26.21
CA GLY A 687 -15.92 -31.48 -27.59
C GLY A 687 -14.49 -31.13 -27.96
N THR A 688 -14.28 -30.63 -29.17
CA THR A 688 -12.97 -30.24 -29.67
C THR A 688 -12.67 -28.79 -29.29
N TRP A 689 -11.67 -28.61 -28.45
CA TRP A 689 -11.10 -27.32 -28.09
C TRP A 689 -9.86 -27.04 -28.94
N ARG A 690 -9.54 -25.76 -29.15
CA ARG A 690 -8.25 -25.34 -29.72
C ARG A 690 -7.50 -24.47 -28.75
N MET A 691 -6.21 -24.70 -28.60
CA MET A 691 -5.35 -23.96 -27.68
C MET A 691 -4.05 -23.51 -28.34
N ARG A 692 -3.54 -22.33 -27.96
CA ARG A 692 -2.14 -21.94 -28.22
C ARG A 692 -1.59 -21.11 -27.07
N MET A 693 -0.27 -21.13 -26.90
CA MET A 693 0.42 -20.26 -25.96
C MET A 693 0.87 -18.96 -26.64
N ARG A 694 0.77 -17.85 -25.92
CA ARG A 694 1.31 -16.54 -26.29
C ARG A 694 2.14 -16.02 -25.12
N ALA A 695 3.29 -15.44 -25.42
CA ALA A 695 4.10 -14.77 -24.41
C ALA A 695 4.56 -13.40 -24.89
N ARG A 696 4.58 -12.43 -24.00
CA ARG A 696 5.28 -11.16 -24.12
C ARG A 696 6.25 -11.02 -22.95
N LEU A 697 7.54 -10.92 -23.25
CA LEU A 697 8.64 -10.96 -22.29
C LEU A 697 9.44 -9.67 -22.38
N ASP A 698 9.72 -9.02 -21.27
CA ASP A 698 10.71 -7.95 -21.19
C ASP A 698 12.09 -8.55 -20.92
N TRP A 699 12.92 -8.53 -21.96
CA TRP A 699 14.33 -8.86 -21.84
C TRP A 699 15.16 -7.59 -21.81
N ARG A 700 15.55 -7.15 -20.61
CA ARG A 700 16.45 -6.01 -20.39
C ARG A 700 15.94 -4.71 -21.05
N GLY A 701 14.65 -4.41 -20.91
CA GLY A 701 13.98 -3.25 -21.51
C GLY A 701 13.58 -3.44 -22.97
N GLN A 702 13.70 -4.65 -23.52
CA GLN A 702 13.30 -4.98 -24.89
C GLN A 702 12.26 -6.10 -24.92
N TYR A 703 11.07 -5.78 -25.42
CA TYR A 703 9.98 -6.74 -25.50
C TYR A 703 10.18 -7.79 -26.60
N ARG A 704 10.06 -9.06 -26.24
CA ARG A 704 9.99 -10.19 -27.15
C ARG A 704 8.61 -10.83 -27.08
N SER A 705 8.16 -11.35 -28.21
CA SER A 705 6.89 -12.07 -28.26
C SER A 705 7.05 -13.39 -28.99
N LEU A 706 6.28 -14.38 -28.56
CA LEU A 706 6.13 -15.65 -29.27
C LEU A 706 4.67 -16.07 -29.25
N GLU A 707 4.28 -16.83 -30.27
CA GLU A 707 3.00 -17.54 -30.33
C GLU A 707 3.26 -18.96 -30.83
N THR A 708 2.69 -19.96 -30.17
CA THR A 708 2.73 -21.34 -30.66
C THR A 708 1.69 -21.55 -31.76
N PRO A 709 1.83 -22.61 -32.58
CA PRO A 709 0.73 -23.09 -33.41
C PRO A 709 -0.51 -23.44 -32.56
N TRP A 710 -1.67 -23.49 -33.22
CA TRP A 710 -2.88 -24.04 -32.60
C TRP A 710 -2.77 -25.55 -32.47
N HIS A 711 -3.12 -26.04 -31.28
CA HIS A 711 -3.25 -27.45 -30.96
C HIS A 711 -4.73 -27.78 -30.72
N GLU A 712 -5.20 -28.91 -31.24
CA GLU A 712 -6.54 -29.42 -30.97
C GLU A 712 -6.51 -30.36 -29.77
N ILE A 713 -7.48 -30.20 -28.88
CA ILE A 713 -7.65 -31.02 -27.67
C ILE A 713 -9.07 -31.59 -27.72
N SER A 714 -9.20 -32.91 -27.75
CA SER A 714 -10.48 -33.61 -27.71
C SER A 714 -10.87 -33.86 -26.25
N VAL A 715 -11.90 -33.18 -25.77
CA VAL A 715 -12.39 -33.31 -24.39
C VAL A 715 -13.55 -34.30 -24.35
N SER A 716 -13.42 -35.37 -23.59
CA SER A 716 -14.49 -36.36 -23.39
C SER A 716 -15.33 -36.06 -22.15
N GLU A 717 -16.55 -36.59 -22.14
CA GLU A 717 -17.36 -36.71 -20.93
C GLU A 717 -16.60 -37.46 -19.82
N HIS A 718 -16.82 -37.05 -18.58
CA HIS A 718 -16.24 -37.66 -17.40
C HIS A 718 -17.08 -37.31 -16.16
N THR A 719 -17.39 -38.31 -15.34
CA THR A 719 -18.05 -38.09 -14.05
C THR A 719 -16.98 -37.69 -13.04
N ALA A 720 -16.77 -36.38 -12.89
CA ALA A 720 -15.84 -35.86 -11.91
C ALA A 720 -16.32 -36.10 -10.48
N ALA A 721 -15.40 -36.45 -9.58
CA ALA A 721 -15.71 -36.65 -8.17
C ALA A 721 -16.18 -35.37 -7.48
N MET A 722 -15.71 -34.22 -7.96
CA MET A 722 -16.08 -32.90 -7.46
C MET A 722 -16.39 -31.99 -8.64
N LEU A 723 -17.46 -31.21 -8.51
CA LEU A 723 -17.92 -30.23 -9.48
C LEU A 723 -17.84 -28.81 -8.89
N PRO A 724 -17.67 -27.76 -9.70
CA PRO A 724 -17.82 -26.39 -9.24
C PRO A 724 -19.15 -26.17 -8.51
N ILE A 725 -19.13 -25.30 -7.50
CA ILE A 725 -20.31 -24.92 -6.71
C ILE A 725 -20.83 -23.56 -7.16
N GLU A 726 -22.14 -23.47 -7.33
CA GLU A 726 -22.86 -22.29 -7.80
C GLU A 726 -24.05 -21.99 -6.88
N GLY A 727 -24.53 -20.74 -6.90
CA GLY A 727 -25.80 -20.40 -6.26
C GLY A 727 -26.98 -21.05 -7.00
N SER A 728 -27.97 -21.54 -6.26
CA SER A 728 -29.18 -22.13 -6.87
C SER A 728 -30.24 -21.06 -7.19
N GLU A 729 -31.28 -21.42 -7.95
CA GLU A 729 -32.46 -20.54 -8.16
C GLU A 729 -33.11 -20.14 -6.84
N ASP A 730 -33.13 -21.06 -5.89
CA ASP A 730 -33.44 -20.74 -4.50
C ASP A 730 -32.22 -20.08 -3.86
N VAL A 731 -32.24 -18.75 -3.77
CA VAL A 731 -31.13 -17.93 -3.26
C VAL A 731 -30.64 -18.29 -1.86
N ARG A 732 -31.37 -19.14 -1.11
CA ARG A 732 -30.92 -19.66 0.19
C ARG A 732 -29.81 -20.71 0.08
N TYR A 733 -29.65 -21.38 -1.07
CA TYR A 733 -28.87 -22.61 -1.16
C TYR A 733 -27.92 -22.68 -2.36
N TRP A 734 -27.06 -23.68 -2.30
CA TRP A 734 -26.04 -23.98 -3.29
C TRP A 734 -26.39 -25.21 -4.12
N GLN A 735 -25.75 -25.33 -5.27
CA GLN A 735 -25.78 -26.50 -6.11
C GLN A 735 -24.41 -26.76 -6.74
N THR A 736 -24.15 -28.01 -7.12
CA THR A 736 -23.08 -28.34 -8.07
C THR A 736 -23.46 -27.87 -9.48
N SER A 737 -22.48 -27.73 -10.36
CA SER A 737 -22.71 -27.27 -11.75
C SER A 737 -23.64 -28.18 -12.59
N ASP A 738 -23.95 -29.39 -12.13
CA ASP A 738 -24.97 -30.28 -12.71
C ASP A 738 -26.40 -30.05 -12.15
N GLY A 739 -26.57 -29.12 -11.21
CA GLY A 739 -27.84 -28.76 -10.58
C GLY A 739 -28.17 -29.52 -9.27
N SER A 740 -27.33 -30.46 -8.85
CA SER A 740 -27.56 -31.22 -7.61
C SER A 740 -27.43 -30.32 -6.37
N TRP A 741 -28.34 -30.47 -5.40
CA TRP A 741 -28.27 -29.70 -4.16
C TRP A 741 -26.98 -30.02 -3.40
N TRP A 742 -26.31 -28.96 -2.92
CA TRP A 742 -25.10 -29.10 -2.12
C TRP A 742 -25.21 -28.27 -0.84
N TYR A 743 -24.80 -28.87 0.27
CA TYR A 743 -24.83 -28.25 1.59
C TYR A 743 -23.44 -28.36 2.25
N PRO A 744 -22.72 -27.23 2.44
CA PRO A 744 -21.43 -27.22 3.09
C PRO A 744 -21.57 -27.61 4.56
N MET A 745 -20.75 -28.55 5.00
CA MET A 745 -20.61 -29.00 6.38
C MET A 745 -19.14 -29.00 6.78
N GLY A 746 -18.76 -28.11 7.69
CA GLY A 746 -17.39 -28.00 8.17
C GLY A 746 -17.12 -26.78 9.03
N ILE A 747 -15.83 -26.47 9.21
CA ILE A 747 -15.37 -25.48 10.18
C ILE A 747 -14.30 -24.56 9.59
N THR A 748 -13.90 -23.55 10.36
CA THR A 748 -12.74 -22.74 10.04
C THR A 748 -11.47 -23.48 10.42
N LEU A 749 -10.59 -23.72 9.45
CA LEU A 749 -9.24 -24.27 9.59
C LEU A 749 -8.24 -23.21 9.14
N ARG A 750 -8.23 -22.08 9.86
CA ARG A 750 -7.55 -20.83 9.48
C ARG A 750 -6.11 -21.06 9.01
N SER A 751 -5.34 -21.73 9.86
CA SER A 751 -3.92 -22.04 9.76
C SER A 751 -3.66 -23.26 10.66
N PRO A 752 -2.50 -23.93 10.58
CA PRO A 752 -2.27 -25.10 11.42
C PRO A 752 -2.20 -24.74 12.91
N GLY A 753 -1.60 -23.61 13.28
CA GLY A 753 -1.56 -23.13 14.67
C GLY A 753 -2.54 -21.99 15.00
N ASP A 754 -2.97 -21.92 16.26
CA ASP A 754 -3.58 -20.75 16.90
C ASP A 754 -3.30 -20.68 18.42
N SER A 755 -2.38 -19.81 18.82
CA SER A 755 -1.93 -19.69 20.22
C SER A 755 -3.03 -19.25 21.20
N ARG A 756 -4.13 -18.67 20.71
CA ARG A 756 -5.30 -18.35 21.56
C ARG A 756 -5.93 -19.61 22.16
N GLN A 757 -5.74 -20.76 21.52
CA GLN A 757 -6.26 -22.05 21.98
C GLN A 757 -5.29 -22.80 22.91
N ASP A 758 -4.04 -22.37 23.08
CA ASP A 758 -3.04 -23.11 23.88
C ASP A 758 -3.48 -23.35 25.32
N VAL A 759 -4.18 -22.39 25.93
CA VAL A 759 -4.71 -22.55 27.29
C VAL A 759 -5.78 -23.64 27.34
N LEU A 760 -6.64 -23.73 26.32
CA LEU A 760 -7.64 -24.80 26.21
C LEU A 760 -6.94 -26.16 26.04
N LEU A 761 -5.96 -26.23 25.14
CA LEU A 761 -5.31 -27.49 24.78
C LEU A 761 -4.52 -28.12 25.92
N ARG A 762 -3.98 -27.33 26.86
CA ARG A 762 -3.25 -27.84 28.03
C ARG A 762 -4.07 -28.82 28.87
N ASP A 763 -5.38 -28.63 28.94
CA ASP A 763 -6.27 -29.46 29.76
C ASP A 763 -6.72 -30.74 29.02
N PHE A 764 -6.57 -30.81 27.69
CA PHE A 764 -6.93 -31.97 26.87
C PHE A 764 -5.71 -32.80 26.47
N ASP A 765 -4.70 -32.17 25.87
CA ASP A 765 -3.47 -32.79 25.42
C ASP A 765 -2.32 -31.78 25.42
N ALA A 766 -1.62 -31.69 26.55
CA ALA A 766 -0.47 -30.81 26.71
C ALA A 766 0.71 -31.15 25.78
N ALA A 767 0.72 -32.34 25.15
CA ALA A 767 1.74 -32.73 24.17
C ALA A 767 1.49 -32.15 22.78
N LYS A 768 0.29 -31.62 22.50
CA LYS A 768 -0.11 -31.05 21.21
C LYS A 768 -0.56 -29.58 21.32
N PRO A 769 0.32 -28.65 21.75
CA PRO A 769 0.01 -27.23 21.72
C PRO A 769 -0.17 -26.73 20.28
N SER A 770 -0.64 -25.50 20.09
CA SER A 770 -0.80 -24.91 18.76
C SER A 770 0.49 -24.92 17.93
N ALA A 771 1.66 -24.77 18.57
CA ALA A 771 2.97 -24.84 17.92
C ALA A 771 3.27 -26.22 17.31
N HIS A 772 2.78 -27.32 17.92
CA HIS A 772 2.92 -28.66 17.35
C HIS A 772 2.20 -28.75 16.01
N TRP A 773 0.95 -28.30 15.95
CA TRP A 773 0.18 -28.28 14.71
C TRP A 773 0.77 -27.31 13.69
N GLN A 774 1.27 -26.15 14.12
CA GLN A 774 2.03 -25.22 13.27
C GLN A 774 3.22 -25.90 12.61
N GLY A 775 3.96 -26.70 13.38
CA GLY A 775 5.10 -27.47 12.88
C GLY A 775 4.72 -28.53 11.87
N LEU A 776 3.62 -29.28 12.08
CA LEU A 776 3.13 -30.28 11.13
C LEU A 776 2.72 -29.70 9.77
N GLY A 777 2.43 -28.40 9.67
CA GLY A 777 2.09 -27.74 8.42
C GLY A 777 0.90 -28.40 7.70
N THR A 778 1.11 -28.85 6.46
CA THR A 778 0.05 -29.48 5.64
C THR A 778 -0.35 -30.87 6.13
N GLU A 779 0.47 -31.57 6.94
CA GLU A 779 0.09 -32.84 7.55
C GLU A 779 -1.04 -32.67 8.58
N ALA A 780 -1.11 -31.51 9.23
CA ALA A 780 -2.24 -31.17 10.11
C ALA A 780 -3.56 -31.19 9.33
N TYR A 781 -3.55 -30.67 8.09
CA TYR A 781 -4.72 -30.66 7.21
C TYR A 781 -5.03 -32.04 6.63
N ALA A 782 -4.02 -32.87 6.33
CA ALA A 782 -4.26 -34.26 5.94
C ALA A 782 -5.04 -35.00 7.03
N HIS A 783 -4.65 -34.81 8.30
CA HIS A 783 -5.37 -35.35 9.46
C HIS A 783 -6.79 -34.77 9.58
N TRP A 784 -6.94 -33.44 9.60
CA TRP A 784 -8.27 -32.83 9.79
C TRP A 784 -9.23 -33.06 8.64
N PHE A 785 -8.77 -33.10 7.38
CA PHE A 785 -9.62 -33.42 6.24
C PHE A 785 -10.07 -34.89 6.27
N ALA A 786 -9.20 -35.81 6.70
CA ALA A 786 -9.60 -37.20 6.93
C ALA A 786 -10.68 -37.30 8.01
N GLN A 787 -10.48 -36.66 9.17
CA GLN A 787 -11.47 -36.62 10.25
C GLN A 787 -12.80 -36.02 9.78
N LEU A 788 -12.75 -34.87 9.10
CA LEU A 788 -13.95 -34.20 8.62
C LEU A 788 -14.72 -35.07 7.62
N ALA A 789 -14.04 -35.67 6.65
CA ALA A 789 -14.64 -36.54 5.64
C ALA A 789 -15.23 -37.82 6.25
N GLU A 790 -14.54 -38.46 7.21
CA GLU A 790 -15.03 -39.64 7.93
C GLU A 790 -16.36 -39.36 8.66
N HIS A 791 -16.54 -38.13 9.15
CA HIS A 791 -17.76 -37.70 9.83
C HIS A 791 -18.79 -37.01 8.90
N GLY A 792 -18.59 -37.07 7.59
CA GLY A 792 -19.54 -36.58 6.57
C GLY A 792 -19.49 -35.07 6.33
N GLY A 793 -18.44 -34.39 6.78
CA GLY A 793 -18.14 -33.01 6.40
C GLY A 793 -17.48 -32.93 5.02
N ASN A 794 -17.64 -31.78 4.36
CA ASN A 794 -17.27 -31.56 2.96
C ASN A 794 -16.80 -30.11 2.70
N PHE A 795 -16.48 -29.33 3.74
CA PHE A 795 -16.14 -27.92 3.61
C PHE A 795 -15.07 -27.45 4.61
N ALA A 796 -14.17 -26.56 4.21
CA ALA A 796 -13.24 -25.90 5.13
C ALA A 796 -12.94 -24.46 4.70
N ARG A 797 -12.79 -23.56 5.68
CA ARG A 797 -12.32 -22.17 5.47
C ARG A 797 -10.84 -22.04 5.86
N ILE A 798 -10.02 -21.46 4.98
CA ILE A 798 -8.55 -21.32 5.13
C ILE A 798 -8.12 -19.87 4.86
N TRP A 799 -7.08 -19.39 5.53
CA TRP A 799 -6.49 -18.06 5.29
C TRP A 799 -5.19 -18.13 4.49
N MET A 800 -5.03 -17.18 3.57
CA MET A 800 -3.73 -16.76 3.05
C MET A 800 -3.22 -15.59 3.89
N SER A 801 -2.34 -15.90 4.86
CA SER A 801 -1.70 -14.93 5.74
C SER A 801 -0.16 -15.04 5.67
N PRO A 802 0.61 -14.04 6.13
CA PRO A 802 2.08 -14.09 6.08
C PRO A 802 2.68 -15.36 6.71
N TRP A 803 2.08 -15.87 7.79
CA TRP A 803 2.53 -17.10 8.48
C TRP A 803 1.91 -18.40 7.93
N TRP A 804 0.97 -18.32 6.97
CA TRP A 804 0.33 -19.49 6.39
C TRP A 804 -0.17 -19.26 4.97
N THR A 805 0.46 -19.90 3.99
CA THR A 805 0.11 -19.87 2.55
C THR A 805 0.06 -18.48 1.89
N GLY A 806 0.43 -17.41 2.60
CA GLY A 806 0.57 -16.07 2.04
C GLY A 806 1.66 -16.01 0.98
N LEU A 807 1.37 -15.36 -0.15
CA LEU A 807 2.28 -15.27 -1.29
C LEU A 807 3.30 -14.14 -1.17
N GLU A 808 2.98 -13.08 -0.43
CA GLU A 808 3.72 -11.82 -0.48
C GLU A 808 3.80 -11.21 0.93
N TRP A 809 5.02 -10.96 1.38
CA TRP A 809 5.33 -10.30 2.65
C TRP A 809 6.73 -9.67 2.58
N HIS A 810 7.21 -9.10 3.68
CA HIS A 810 8.52 -8.49 3.73
C HIS A 810 9.65 -9.51 3.54
N ARG A 811 10.66 -9.14 2.74
CA ARG A 811 11.80 -10.00 2.35
C ARG A 811 12.76 -10.41 3.47
N SER A 812 12.54 -9.91 4.69
CA SER A 812 13.31 -10.34 5.87
C SER A 812 12.78 -11.63 6.47
N TRP A 813 11.55 -12.03 6.12
CA TRP A 813 11.00 -13.33 6.46
C TRP A 813 11.50 -14.38 5.47
N ASP A 814 11.73 -15.59 5.96
CA ASP A 814 12.20 -16.69 5.13
C ASP A 814 11.22 -16.98 3.98
N ASP A 815 11.77 -17.39 2.84
CA ASP A 815 11.06 -17.66 1.56
C ASP A 815 10.33 -16.47 0.91
N PHE A 816 10.12 -15.35 1.60
CA PHE A 816 9.54 -14.13 1.03
C PHE A 816 10.58 -13.29 0.28
N GLN A 817 10.16 -12.69 -0.83
CA GLN A 817 11.04 -11.88 -1.70
C GLN A 817 10.64 -10.40 -1.76
N GLY A 818 9.61 -9.97 -1.01
CA GLY A 818 9.08 -8.61 -1.05
C GLY A 818 7.93 -8.44 -2.04
N LEU A 819 7.53 -7.18 -2.28
CA LEU A 819 6.42 -6.88 -3.18
C LEU A 819 6.69 -7.36 -4.62
N GLY A 820 5.67 -7.94 -5.25
CA GLY A 820 5.70 -8.38 -6.64
C GLY A 820 6.47 -9.67 -6.91
N ARG A 821 6.97 -10.38 -5.88
CA ARG A 821 7.68 -11.66 -6.01
C ARG A 821 7.17 -12.68 -4.98
N TYR A 822 6.66 -13.81 -5.48
CA TYR A 822 5.84 -14.70 -4.64
C TYR A 822 6.61 -15.84 -3.98
N ASN A 823 6.24 -16.13 -2.73
CA ASN A 823 6.75 -17.23 -1.91
C ASN A 823 6.29 -18.58 -2.49
N GLN A 824 7.22 -19.30 -3.13
CA GLN A 824 6.93 -20.57 -3.80
C GLN A 824 6.75 -21.74 -2.82
N ALA A 825 7.35 -21.69 -1.63
CA ALA A 825 7.12 -22.71 -0.59
C ALA A 825 5.68 -22.66 -0.08
N ASN A 826 5.17 -21.46 0.22
CA ASN A 826 3.76 -21.26 0.57
C ASN A 826 2.81 -21.61 -0.58
N ALA A 827 3.19 -21.31 -1.82
CA ALA A 827 2.40 -21.70 -2.97
C ALA A 827 2.37 -23.23 -3.17
N ALA A 828 3.45 -23.95 -2.85
CA ALA A 828 3.48 -25.41 -2.83
C ALA A 828 2.63 -26.00 -1.70
N ARG A 829 2.62 -25.39 -0.49
CA ARG A 829 1.69 -25.74 0.59
C ARG A 829 0.24 -25.62 0.12
N MET A 830 -0.09 -24.55 -0.57
CA MET A 830 -1.43 -24.35 -1.12
C MET A 830 -1.76 -25.40 -2.21
N ASP A 831 -0.83 -25.73 -3.11
CA ASP A 831 -1.03 -26.85 -4.05
C ASP A 831 -1.36 -28.16 -3.31
N ARG A 832 -0.64 -28.43 -2.22
CA ARG A 832 -0.87 -29.63 -1.39
C ARG A 832 -2.23 -29.60 -0.69
N LEU A 833 -2.65 -28.47 -0.12
CA LEU A 833 -3.98 -28.32 0.48
C LEU A 833 -5.10 -28.54 -0.55
N VAL A 834 -4.95 -28.00 -1.76
CA VAL A 834 -5.91 -28.18 -2.85
C VAL A 834 -6.00 -29.65 -3.26
N ASN A 835 -4.89 -30.38 -3.27
CA ASN A 835 -4.88 -31.83 -3.56
C ASN A 835 -5.52 -32.64 -2.42
N LEU A 836 -5.13 -32.41 -1.17
CA LEU A 836 -5.73 -33.06 0.00
C LEU A 836 -7.24 -32.83 0.06
N ALA A 837 -7.68 -31.62 -0.26
CA ALA A 837 -9.10 -31.28 -0.32
C ALA A 837 -9.84 -32.13 -1.38
N ALA A 838 -9.25 -32.32 -2.57
CA ALA A 838 -9.82 -33.20 -3.59
C ALA A 838 -9.83 -34.68 -3.18
N GLU A 839 -8.77 -35.16 -2.53
CA GLU A 839 -8.65 -36.54 -2.05
C GLU A 839 -9.72 -36.89 -1.01
N HIS A 840 -10.10 -35.92 -0.17
CA HIS A 840 -11.07 -36.08 0.90
C HIS A 840 -12.48 -35.55 0.58
N GLY A 841 -12.72 -35.04 -0.63
CA GLY A 841 -14.03 -34.49 -1.00
C GLY A 841 -14.40 -33.20 -0.26
N ILE A 842 -13.41 -32.41 0.14
CA ILE A 842 -13.57 -31.14 0.87
C ILE A 842 -13.53 -29.96 -0.09
N TYR A 843 -14.53 -29.09 -0.01
CA TYR A 843 -14.55 -27.79 -0.69
C TYR A 843 -13.91 -26.70 0.17
N LEU A 844 -13.15 -25.80 -0.45
CA LEU A 844 -12.38 -24.76 0.23
C LEU A 844 -12.98 -23.37 0.00
N GLN A 845 -13.17 -22.62 1.08
CA GLN A 845 -13.28 -21.17 1.04
C GLN A 845 -11.93 -20.56 1.41
N ILE A 846 -11.38 -19.70 0.55
CA ILE A 846 -10.06 -19.10 0.73
C ILE A 846 -10.19 -17.60 1.01
N GLU A 847 -9.69 -17.19 2.16
CA GLU A 847 -9.48 -15.78 2.51
C GLU A 847 -8.15 -15.30 1.92
N LEU A 848 -8.21 -14.36 0.98
CA LEU A 848 -7.07 -13.90 0.18
C LEU A 848 -6.14 -12.93 0.94
N LEU A 849 -6.63 -12.39 2.06
CA LEU A 849 -5.94 -11.45 2.95
C LEU A 849 -6.42 -11.69 4.39
N ASN A 850 -5.52 -11.54 5.36
CA ASN A 850 -5.92 -11.23 6.73
C ASN A 850 -5.93 -9.71 6.97
N HIS A 851 -6.85 -9.23 7.81
CA HIS A 851 -7.07 -7.80 8.03
C HIS A 851 -5.82 -7.07 8.54
N GLY A 852 -5.05 -7.72 9.42
CA GLY A 852 -3.82 -7.17 10.02
C GLY A 852 -2.81 -6.64 8.99
N MET A 853 -2.70 -7.28 7.81
CA MET A 853 -1.83 -6.83 6.71
C MET A 853 -2.13 -5.41 6.22
N THR A 854 -3.35 -4.93 6.48
CA THR A 854 -3.89 -3.63 6.08
C THR A 854 -4.54 -2.91 7.27
N SER A 855 -4.04 -3.13 8.49
CA SER A 855 -4.52 -2.47 9.72
C SER A 855 -3.40 -1.80 10.51
N GLU A 856 -3.67 -0.59 11.00
CA GLU A 856 -2.84 0.17 11.95
C GLU A 856 -3.45 0.14 13.37
N SER A 857 -4.43 -0.72 13.64
CA SER A 857 -5.23 -0.60 14.88
C SER A 857 -5.67 -1.91 15.51
N VAL A 858 -5.97 -2.94 14.72
CA VAL A 858 -6.41 -4.25 15.24
C VAL A 858 -5.57 -5.31 14.58
N ASP A 859 -4.99 -6.20 15.40
CA ASP A 859 -3.99 -7.19 14.99
C ASP A 859 -2.96 -6.58 14.02
N GLU A 860 -2.45 -5.41 14.41
CA GLU A 860 -1.65 -4.53 13.57
C GLU A 860 -0.43 -5.25 13.01
N GLN A 861 -0.34 -5.30 11.68
CA GLN A 861 0.85 -5.75 10.96
C GLN A 861 1.32 -4.70 9.96
N TRP A 862 0.81 -3.47 10.02
CA TRP A 862 1.19 -2.41 9.08
C TRP A 862 2.54 -1.77 9.42
N HIS A 863 2.79 -1.50 10.70
CA HIS A 863 4.05 -0.95 11.20
C HIS A 863 5.00 -2.03 11.69
N PRO A 864 6.28 -1.70 11.88
CA PRO A 864 7.20 -2.62 12.51
C PRO A 864 6.72 -3.03 13.89
N ASP A 865 6.78 -4.33 14.17
CA ASP A 865 6.44 -4.87 15.48
C ASP A 865 7.48 -4.38 16.50
N PRO A 866 7.06 -3.71 17.58
CA PRO A 866 7.98 -3.05 18.50
C PRO A 866 8.76 -4.04 19.39
N GLU A 867 8.30 -5.29 19.53
CA GLU A 867 8.92 -6.29 20.40
C GLU A 867 9.91 -7.16 19.62
N SER A 868 9.49 -7.68 18.47
CA SER A 868 10.29 -8.54 17.60
C SER A 868 11.19 -7.75 16.64
N GLY A 869 10.87 -6.50 16.37
CA GLY A 869 11.54 -5.67 15.37
C GLY A 869 11.21 -6.07 13.93
N GLU A 870 10.24 -6.95 13.72
CA GLU A 870 9.80 -7.34 12.39
C GLU A 870 9.23 -6.12 11.65
N PRO A 871 9.53 -5.94 10.35
CA PRO A 871 9.27 -4.68 9.65
C PRO A 871 7.78 -4.38 9.40
N GLY A 872 6.89 -5.37 9.47
CA GLY A 872 5.47 -5.22 9.14
C GLY A 872 5.18 -5.26 7.64
N SER A 873 4.09 -4.64 7.22
CA SER A 873 3.52 -4.79 5.88
C SER A 873 4.44 -4.26 4.79
N PRO A 874 4.69 -5.02 3.71
CA PRO A 874 5.56 -4.58 2.63
C PRO A 874 4.95 -3.45 1.78
N TYR A 875 3.64 -3.19 1.92
CA TYR A 875 2.96 -2.05 1.28
C TYR A 875 3.27 -0.70 1.95
N ASN A 876 3.79 -0.73 3.18
CA ASN A 876 4.17 0.47 3.90
C ASN A 876 5.42 1.11 3.28
N ALA A 877 5.39 2.41 3.02
CA ALA A 877 6.49 3.18 2.46
C ALA A 877 7.77 3.17 3.31
N VAL A 878 7.65 2.96 4.63
CA VAL A 878 8.82 2.73 5.50
C VAL A 878 9.58 1.46 5.10
N ASN A 879 8.86 0.45 4.60
CA ASN A 879 9.39 -0.84 4.14
C ASN A 879 9.65 -0.89 2.64
N GLY A 880 9.59 0.26 1.94
CA GLY A 880 9.78 0.36 0.50
C GLY A 880 8.52 0.19 -0.34
N GLY A 881 7.34 0.07 0.28
CA GLY A 881 6.05 0.02 -0.40
C GLY A 881 5.54 1.38 -0.92
N PRO A 882 4.42 1.40 -1.66
CA PRO A 882 3.93 2.60 -2.34
C PRO A 882 3.24 3.63 -1.41
N VAL A 883 2.71 3.21 -0.26
CA VAL A 883 1.76 4.01 0.53
C VAL A 883 2.18 4.18 1.99
N ALA A 884 1.84 5.31 2.60
CA ALA A 884 2.26 5.61 3.96
C ALA A 884 1.31 5.02 5.02
N ARG A 885 0.01 4.94 4.70
CA ARG A 885 -1.04 4.50 5.61
C ARG A 885 -1.75 3.26 5.10
N ALA A 886 -2.21 2.40 6.02
CA ALA A 886 -2.96 1.20 5.66
C ALA A 886 -4.25 1.51 4.88
N ALA A 887 -4.90 2.64 5.16
CA ALA A 887 -6.10 3.07 4.43
C ALA A 887 -5.85 3.36 2.94
N GLU A 888 -4.63 3.81 2.59
CA GLU A 888 -4.27 4.18 1.22
C GLU A 888 -4.17 2.96 0.30
N PHE A 889 -3.87 1.77 0.84
CA PHE A 889 -3.86 0.48 0.11
C PHE A 889 -5.13 0.26 -0.73
N PHE A 890 -6.28 0.70 -0.22
CA PHE A 890 -7.58 0.49 -0.84
C PHE A 890 -7.88 1.47 -2.01
N SER A 891 -7.08 2.52 -2.17
CA SER A 891 -7.32 3.58 -3.17
C SER A 891 -6.13 3.90 -4.09
N ASP A 892 -4.93 3.45 -3.71
CA ASP A 892 -3.70 3.68 -4.47
C ASP A 892 -3.57 2.71 -5.66
N GLU A 893 -3.11 3.23 -6.80
CA GLU A 893 -3.04 2.45 -8.05
C GLU A 893 -1.84 1.50 -8.11
N ASP A 894 -0.74 1.84 -7.43
CA ASP A 894 0.42 0.95 -7.35
C ASP A 894 0.10 -0.23 -6.42
N SER A 895 -0.53 0.04 -5.27
CA SER A 895 -1.08 -0.97 -4.36
C SER A 895 -2.06 -1.90 -5.06
N TRP A 896 -2.99 -1.33 -5.85
CA TRP A 896 -3.89 -2.13 -6.69
C TRP A 896 -3.12 -2.97 -7.72
N THR A 897 -2.07 -2.45 -8.33
CA THR A 897 -1.27 -3.19 -9.33
C THR A 897 -0.63 -4.44 -8.73
N TYR A 898 0.02 -4.32 -7.56
CA TYR A 898 0.55 -5.47 -6.83
C TYR A 898 -0.54 -6.45 -6.43
N HIS A 899 -1.64 -5.95 -5.85
CA HIS A 899 -2.77 -6.77 -5.44
C HIS A 899 -3.37 -7.56 -6.62
N ARG A 900 -3.66 -6.88 -7.74
CA ARG A 900 -4.18 -7.46 -8.98
C ARG A 900 -3.24 -8.52 -9.55
N ASN A 901 -1.93 -8.26 -9.57
CA ASN A 901 -0.95 -9.23 -10.05
C ASN A 901 -0.96 -10.50 -9.17
N ARG A 902 -1.12 -10.33 -7.85
CA ARG A 902 -1.26 -11.46 -6.92
C ARG A 902 -2.55 -12.24 -7.16
N LEU A 903 -3.68 -11.57 -7.40
CA LEU A 903 -4.93 -12.22 -7.79
C LEU A 903 -4.79 -13.00 -9.10
N ARG A 904 -4.14 -12.40 -10.12
CA ARG A 904 -3.85 -13.06 -11.40
C ARG A 904 -3.05 -14.34 -11.17
N TYR A 905 -2.04 -14.32 -10.31
CA TYR A 905 -1.24 -15.49 -9.98
C TYR A 905 -2.05 -16.56 -9.23
N THR A 906 -2.86 -16.16 -8.24
CA THR A 906 -3.77 -17.06 -7.51
C THR A 906 -4.72 -17.79 -8.45
N VAL A 907 -5.38 -17.06 -9.36
CA VAL A 907 -6.30 -17.66 -10.34
C VAL A 907 -5.53 -18.52 -11.34
N ALA A 908 -4.37 -18.08 -11.84
CA ALA A 908 -3.57 -18.88 -12.77
C ALA A 908 -3.16 -20.25 -12.19
N ARG A 909 -2.76 -20.29 -10.91
CA ARG A 909 -2.24 -21.50 -10.26
C ARG A 909 -3.34 -22.44 -9.76
N TRP A 910 -4.41 -21.89 -9.17
CA TRP A 910 -5.45 -22.68 -8.50
C TRP A 910 -6.86 -22.51 -9.06
N GLY A 911 -7.10 -21.55 -9.96
CA GLY A 911 -8.42 -21.30 -10.55
C GLY A 911 -9.01 -22.47 -11.34
N HIS A 912 -8.20 -23.44 -11.75
CA HIS A 912 -8.65 -24.68 -12.39
C HIS A 912 -9.34 -25.66 -11.42
N ALA A 913 -9.19 -25.51 -10.10
CA ALA A 913 -9.55 -26.55 -9.12
C ALA A 913 -11.03 -26.43 -8.65
N PRO A 914 -11.94 -27.34 -9.03
CA PRO A 914 -13.37 -27.25 -8.66
C PRO A 914 -13.63 -27.29 -7.15
N GLN A 915 -12.73 -27.93 -6.39
CA GLN A 915 -12.78 -27.99 -4.94
C GLN A 915 -12.51 -26.65 -4.26
N ILE A 916 -11.99 -25.64 -4.94
CA ILE A 916 -12.05 -24.26 -4.42
C ILE A 916 -13.46 -23.76 -4.70
N MET A 917 -14.27 -23.61 -3.66
CA MET A 917 -15.66 -23.19 -3.77
C MET A 917 -15.80 -21.67 -3.81
N ALA A 918 -15.02 -20.93 -3.02
CA ALA A 918 -15.19 -19.48 -2.90
C ALA A 918 -13.91 -18.71 -2.60
N TRP A 919 -13.88 -17.46 -3.08
CA TRP A 919 -12.88 -16.46 -2.73
C TRP A 919 -13.47 -15.44 -1.77
N VAL A 920 -12.76 -15.14 -0.68
CA VAL A 920 -13.09 -14.02 0.20
C VAL A 920 -11.95 -13.01 0.17
N LEU A 921 -12.28 -11.75 -0.09
CA LEU A 921 -11.27 -10.73 -0.39
C LEU A 921 -10.35 -10.42 0.78
N SER A 922 -10.89 -10.40 1.99
CA SER A 922 -10.17 -10.19 3.23
C SER A 922 -11.04 -10.62 4.41
N SER A 923 -10.41 -11.16 5.45
CA SER A 923 -11.03 -11.31 6.76
C SER A 923 -11.41 -9.94 7.34
N GLU A 924 -12.47 -9.87 8.14
CA GLU A 924 -12.82 -8.79 9.09
C GLU A 924 -12.53 -7.35 8.61
N MET A 925 -13.16 -6.96 7.51
CA MET A 925 -12.88 -5.73 6.80
C MET A 925 -13.14 -4.44 7.59
N GLU A 926 -13.93 -4.46 8.67
CA GLU A 926 -14.07 -3.30 9.55
C GLU A 926 -12.79 -2.95 10.31
N PHE A 927 -11.87 -3.90 10.44
CA PHE A 927 -10.59 -3.73 11.12
C PHE A 927 -9.49 -3.25 10.18
N THR A 928 -9.79 -3.09 8.89
CA THR A 928 -8.83 -2.57 7.90
C THR A 928 -8.80 -1.04 7.89
N GLY A 929 -7.68 -0.46 7.44
CA GLY A 929 -7.41 0.97 7.55
C GLY A 929 -8.48 1.87 6.93
N ALA A 930 -8.98 1.54 5.73
CA ALA A 930 -9.99 2.38 5.06
C ALA A 930 -11.30 2.45 5.84
N TYR A 931 -11.78 1.30 6.34
CA TYR A 931 -12.99 1.28 7.15
C TYR A 931 -12.78 1.91 8.52
N TRP A 932 -11.64 1.65 9.14
CA TRP A 932 -11.29 2.18 10.44
C TRP A 932 -11.34 3.72 10.44
N ASP A 933 -10.69 4.32 9.44
CA ASP A 933 -10.59 5.78 9.29
C ASP A 933 -11.93 6.43 8.94
N GLU A 934 -12.71 5.80 8.04
CA GLU A 934 -13.91 6.44 7.47
C GLU A 934 -15.20 6.13 8.24
N ALA A 935 -15.29 4.95 8.86
CA ALA A 935 -16.57 4.37 9.23
C ALA A 935 -16.60 3.90 10.70
N TYR A 936 -15.54 3.31 11.23
CA TYR A 936 -15.59 2.51 12.46
C TYR A 936 -16.13 3.24 13.70
N ASN A 937 -15.84 4.53 13.84
CA ASN A 937 -16.28 5.37 14.96
C ASN A 937 -17.47 6.29 14.64
N THR A 938 -18.06 6.18 13.45
CA THR A 938 -19.13 7.10 13.00
C THR A 938 -20.52 6.65 13.44
N SER A 939 -20.75 5.33 13.54
CA SER A 939 -22.02 4.74 13.94
C SER A 939 -21.84 3.26 14.25
N ASP A 940 -22.61 2.73 15.19
CA ASP A 940 -22.69 1.28 15.42
C ASP A 940 -23.75 0.57 14.56
N ARG A 941 -24.56 1.30 13.78
CA ARG A 941 -25.75 0.71 13.13
C ARG A 941 -25.67 0.56 11.61
N ASN A 942 -24.92 1.42 10.93
CA ASN A 942 -24.68 1.35 9.48
C ASN A 942 -23.60 2.36 9.05
N PRO A 943 -22.40 2.32 9.65
CA PRO A 943 -21.31 3.16 9.19
C PRO A 943 -20.89 2.76 7.77
N HIS A 944 -20.32 3.70 7.02
CA HIS A 944 -20.08 3.53 5.59
C HIS A 944 -18.69 4.04 5.19
N SER A 945 -17.91 3.19 4.50
CA SER A 945 -16.61 3.53 3.92
C SER A 945 -16.70 3.47 2.39
N PRO A 946 -16.80 4.62 1.69
CA PRO A 946 -16.82 4.66 0.24
C PRO A 946 -15.54 4.09 -0.39
N THR A 947 -14.39 4.28 0.25
CA THR A 947 -13.10 3.79 -0.25
C THR A 947 -13.08 2.26 -0.24
N LEU A 948 -13.50 1.64 0.87
CA LEU A 948 -13.60 0.19 0.95
C LEU A 948 -14.64 -0.36 -0.04
N GLN A 949 -15.80 0.29 -0.18
CA GLN A 949 -16.82 -0.12 -1.14
C GLN A 949 -16.25 -0.14 -2.57
N ALA A 950 -15.60 0.94 -3.01
CA ALA A 950 -15.03 1.02 -4.36
C ALA A 950 -13.96 -0.06 -4.60
N TRP A 951 -13.16 -0.38 -3.58
CA TRP A 951 -12.19 -1.47 -3.66
C TRP A 951 -12.86 -2.84 -3.79
N ILE A 952 -13.96 -3.09 -3.07
CA ILE A 952 -14.75 -4.32 -3.20
C ILE A 952 -15.34 -4.42 -4.61
N GLU A 953 -15.96 -3.35 -5.13
CA GLU A 953 -16.53 -3.31 -6.49
C GLU A 953 -15.47 -3.61 -7.56
N ARG A 954 -14.28 -3.02 -7.42
CA ARG A 954 -13.15 -3.25 -8.32
C ARG A 954 -12.70 -4.72 -8.33
N ASN A 955 -12.67 -5.36 -7.15
CA ASN A 955 -12.36 -6.78 -7.03
C ASN A 955 -13.43 -7.68 -7.63
N LEU A 956 -14.72 -7.42 -7.34
CA LEU A 956 -15.84 -8.18 -7.92
C LEU A 956 -15.82 -8.09 -9.45
N GLN A 957 -15.60 -6.89 -9.99
CA GLN A 957 -15.42 -6.70 -11.43
C GLN A 957 -14.22 -7.49 -11.97
N TRP A 958 -13.09 -7.49 -11.26
CA TRP A 958 -11.92 -8.25 -11.68
C TRP A 958 -12.19 -9.75 -11.72
N PHE A 959 -12.80 -10.34 -10.67
CA PHE A 959 -13.08 -11.78 -10.64
C PHE A 959 -14.08 -12.21 -11.72
N SER A 960 -15.17 -11.45 -11.93
CA SER A 960 -16.12 -11.75 -13.02
C SER A 960 -15.47 -11.79 -14.42
N GLN A 961 -14.37 -11.06 -14.61
CA GLN A 961 -13.61 -11.04 -15.87
C GLN A 961 -12.51 -12.11 -15.95
N ASN A 962 -12.03 -12.65 -14.83
CA ASN A 962 -10.79 -13.43 -14.78
C ASN A 962 -10.93 -14.84 -14.17
N ASP A 963 -11.95 -15.12 -13.34
CA ASP A 963 -12.22 -16.50 -12.86
C ASP A 963 -13.19 -17.20 -13.82
N HIS A 964 -12.68 -18.12 -14.62
CA HIS A 964 -13.47 -18.80 -15.65
C HIS A 964 -14.55 -19.75 -15.08
N HIS A 965 -14.44 -20.18 -13.82
CA HIS A 965 -15.53 -20.94 -13.16
C HIS A 965 -16.59 -20.02 -12.53
N GLN A 966 -16.39 -18.69 -12.58
CA GLN A 966 -17.34 -17.71 -12.04
C GLN A 966 -17.75 -18.01 -10.59
N ARG A 967 -16.76 -18.42 -9.78
CA ARG A 967 -17.00 -18.83 -8.39
C ARG A 967 -17.57 -17.69 -7.55
N PRO A 968 -18.33 -18.02 -6.49
CA PRO A 968 -18.74 -17.04 -5.49
C PRO A 968 -17.55 -16.26 -4.90
N VAL A 969 -17.65 -14.93 -4.95
CA VAL A 969 -16.71 -14.01 -4.28
C VAL A 969 -17.44 -13.27 -3.17
N SER A 970 -16.85 -13.17 -1.98
CA SER A 970 -17.46 -12.43 -0.87
C SER A 970 -16.42 -11.61 -0.08
N VAL A 971 -16.91 -10.98 0.97
CA VAL A 971 -16.16 -10.19 1.95
C VAL A 971 -16.51 -10.69 3.34
N HIS A 972 -15.62 -10.51 4.30
CA HIS A 972 -15.87 -10.89 5.69
C HIS A 972 -15.89 -9.65 6.57
N PHE A 973 -16.97 -9.45 7.32
CA PHE A 973 -16.98 -8.52 8.45
C PHE A 973 -17.14 -9.32 9.74
N SER A 974 -16.43 -8.93 10.79
CA SER A 974 -16.55 -9.53 12.12
C SER A 974 -17.93 -9.24 12.75
N HIS A 975 -18.43 -8.02 12.58
CA HIS A 975 -19.67 -7.51 13.16
C HIS A 975 -20.76 -7.41 12.09
N PRO A 976 -21.77 -8.30 12.11
CA PRO A 976 -22.76 -8.39 11.03
C PRO A 976 -23.64 -7.13 10.88
N TRP A 977 -23.72 -6.28 11.90
CA TRP A 977 -24.45 -5.00 11.86
C TRP A 977 -23.65 -3.82 11.31
N ARG A 978 -22.32 -3.93 11.16
CA ARG A 978 -21.47 -2.80 10.76
C ARG A 978 -21.46 -2.52 9.25
N ALA A 979 -21.72 -3.53 8.42
CA ALA A 979 -21.65 -3.40 6.96
C ALA A 979 -23.01 -3.49 6.25
N ARG A 980 -24.12 -3.10 6.90
CA ARG A 980 -25.49 -3.28 6.36
C ARG A 980 -25.69 -2.75 4.94
N THR A 981 -25.06 -1.64 4.57
CA THR A 981 -25.11 -1.10 3.19
C THR A 981 -24.27 -1.94 2.22
N MET A 982 -23.04 -2.31 2.60
CA MET A 982 -22.14 -3.08 1.74
C MET A 982 -22.65 -4.52 1.51
N TRP A 983 -23.34 -5.11 2.48
CA TRP A 983 -23.98 -6.42 2.30
C TRP A 983 -25.08 -6.45 1.22
N ARG A 984 -25.54 -5.28 0.77
CA ARG A 984 -26.52 -5.15 -0.32
C ARG A 984 -25.87 -4.87 -1.67
N MET A 985 -24.55 -4.87 -1.76
CA MET A 985 -23.84 -4.69 -3.03
C MET A 985 -24.15 -5.84 -4.00
N ASP A 986 -24.29 -5.50 -5.26
CA ASP A 986 -24.43 -6.49 -6.33
C ASP A 986 -23.09 -7.23 -6.52
N GLY A 987 -23.15 -8.49 -6.93
CA GLY A 987 -21.96 -9.30 -7.23
C GLY A 987 -21.36 -10.09 -6.06
N LEU A 988 -21.67 -9.80 -4.79
CA LEU A 988 -21.26 -10.69 -3.68
C LEU A 988 -21.99 -12.04 -3.81
N GLY A 989 -21.26 -13.14 -3.83
CA GLY A 989 -21.80 -14.49 -4.01
C GLY A 989 -22.55 -15.04 -2.80
N PHE A 990 -22.22 -14.59 -1.58
CA PHE A 990 -22.89 -14.98 -0.34
C PHE A 990 -22.67 -13.96 0.76
N SER A 991 -23.48 -14.02 1.81
CA SER A 991 -23.33 -13.19 3.00
C SER A 991 -22.87 -14.00 4.19
N TYR A 992 -21.82 -13.55 4.86
CA TYR A 992 -21.30 -14.24 6.02
C TYR A 992 -20.47 -13.35 6.96
N SER A 993 -20.47 -13.67 8.25
CA SER A 993 -19.93 -12.85 9.34
C SER A 993 -19.83 -13.69 10.61
N ASN A 994 -19.51 -13.06 11.74
CA ASN A 994 -19.30 -13.77 12.99
C ASN A 994 -20.55 -13.78 13.89
N ALA A 995 -20.68 -14.82 14.71
CA ALA A 995 -21.75 -15.00 15.68
C ALA A 995 -21.25 -15.54 17.02
N TYR A 996 -20.15 -14.98 17.53
CA TYR A 996 -19.60 -15.35 18.85
C TYR A 996 -20.54 -14.99 20.01
N THR A 997 -20.55 -15.81 21.06
CA THR A 997 -21.35 -15.51 22.27
C THR A 997 -20.89 -14.25 23.01
N GLY A 998 -19.63 -13.85 22.83
CA GLY A 998 -19.14 -12.55 23.32
C GLY A 998 -19.88 -11.33 22.73
N TYR A 999 -20.47 -11.42 21.54
CA TYR A 999 -21.25 -10.31 20.98
C TYR A 999 -22.54 -10.09 21.77
N GLN A 1000 -23.07 -11.15 22.36
CA GLN A 1000 -24.28 -11.11 23.17
C GLN A 1000 -23.95 -10.59 24.58
N SER A 1001 -22.89 -11.09 25.21
CA SER A 1001 -22.52 -10.72 26.58
C SER A 1001 -21.81 -9.36 26.66
N ALA A 1002 -20.76 -9.15 25.87
CA ALA A 1002 -19.93 -7.95 25.92
C ALA A 1002 -20.55 -6.77 25.14
N GLN A 1003 -21.03 -7.04 23.91
CA GLN A 1003 -21.51 -5.98 23.01
C GLN A 1003 -23.04 -5.80 23.04
N ARG A 1004 -23.77 -6.73 23.67
CA ARG A 1004 -25.24 -6.73 23.77
C ARG A 1004 -25.96 -6.71 22.42
N GLN A 1005 -25.33 -7.27 21.39
CA GLN A 1005 -25.87 -7.45 20.04
C GLN A 1005 -26.37 -8.90 19.85
N LEU A 1006 -26.85 -9.25 18.65
CA LEU A 1006 -27.40 -10.59 18.33
C LEU A 1006 -28.45 -11.10 19.33
N GLY A 1007 -29.33 -10.20 19.79
CA GLY A 1007 -30.39 -10.50 20.75
C GLY A 1007 -30.04 -10.24 22.22
N GLY A 1008 -28.78 -9.89 22.53
CA GLY A 1008 -28.33 -9.46 23.85
C GLY A 1008 -27.97 -10.60 24.82
N PRO A 1009 -27.59 -10.30 26.09
CA PRO A 1009 -26.91 -11.22 27.01
C PRO A 1009 -27.65 -12.51 27.41
N ARG A 1010 -28.89 -12.70 26.95
CA ARG A 1010 -29.73 -13.88 27.24
C ARG A 1010 -30.27 -14.54 25.97
N ALA A 1011 -29.80 -14.13 24.81
CA ALA A 1011 -30.25 -14.69 23.54
C ALA A 1011 -29.80 -16.15 23.38
N GLY A 1012 -28.58 -16.48 23.83
CA GLY A 1012 -27.91 -17.73 23.53
C GLY A 1012 -27.73 -17.94 22.03
N LEU A 1013 -27.20 -19.10 21.63
CA LEU A 1013 -27.03 -19.44 20.21
C LEU A 1013 -28.34 -19.38 19.43
N ARG A 1014 -29.43 -19.92 20.00
CA ARG A 1014 -30.76 -19.89 19.38
C ARG A 1014 -31.20 -18.47 19.01
N GLY A 1015 -31.13 -17.53 19.95
CA GLY A 1015 -31.53 -16.15 19.71
C GLY A 1015 -30.56 -15.43 18.77
N ALA A 1016 -29.26 -15.72 18.86
CA ALA A 1016 -28.24 -15.14 18.01
C ALA A 1016 -28.38 -15.57 16.55
N PHE A 1017 -28.46 -16.86 16.27
CA PHE A 1017 -28.63 -17.40 14.92
C PHE A 1017 -29.96 -16.97 14.30
N PHE A 1018 -31.04 -16.96 15.09
CA PHE A 1018 -32.32 -16.43 14.63
C PHE A 1018 -32.22 -14.94 14.28
N THR A 1019 -31.59 -14.13 15.13
CA THR A 1019 -31.38 -12.68 14.87
C THR A 1019 -30.48 -12.45 13.66
N TYR A 1020 -29.45 -13.28 13.51
CA TYR A 1020 -28.52 -13.24 12.38
C TYR A 1020 -29.28 -13.41 11.06
N LEU A 1021 -30.10 -14.46 10.92
CA LEU A 1021 -30.89 -14.72 9.71
C LEU A 1021 -32.02 -13.70 9.50
N THR A 1022 -32.69 -13.26 10.56
CA THR A 1022 -33.91 -12.43 10.40
C THR A 1022 -33.64 -10.94 10.34
N ARG A 1023 -32.47 -10.46 10.81
CA ARG A 1023 -32.16 -9.02 10.88
C ARG A 1023 -30.93 -8.61 10.10
N HIS A 1024 -29.89 -9.45 10.06
CA HIS A 1024 -28.62 -9.10 9.45
C HIS A 1024 -28.49 -9.69 8.05
N PHE A 1025 -28.77 -10.98 7.90
CA PHE A 1025 -28.62 -11.72 6.65
C PHE A 1025 -29.84 -12.55 6.25
N PRO A 1026 -31.02 -11.92 6.10
CA PRO A 1026 -32.16 -12.56 5.46
C PRO A 1026 -31.86 -12.80 3.98
N ALA A 1027 -31.68 -14.06 3.59
CA ALA A 1027 -31.37 -14.45 2.21
C ALA A 1027 -32.43 -13.95 1.21
N TRP A 1028 -33.71 -13.91 1.63
CA TRP A 1028 -34.83 -13.40 0.82
C TRP A 1028 -34.78 -11.87 0.61
N ASP A 1029 -34.08 -11.11 1.46
CA ASP A 1029 -33.91 -9.66 1.27
C ASP A 1029 -32.58 -9.32 0.58
N LEU A 1030 -31.55 -10.15 0.76
CA LEU A 1030 -30.21 -9.94 0.19
C LEU A 1030 -30.01 -10.61 -1.17
N GLY A 1031 -30.87 -11.57 -1.52
CA GLY A 1031 -30.86 -12.28 -2.80
C GLY A 1031 -29.68 -13.24 -2.95
N ARG A 1032 -29.14 -13.77 -1.84
CA ARG A 1032 -27.97 -14.67 -1.87
C ARG A 1032 -27.88 -15.57 -0.62
N PRO A 1033 -27.09 -16.66 -0.68
CA PRO A 1033 -26.97 -17.60 0.44
C PRO A 1033 -26.35 -16.96 1.68
N THR A 1034 -26.78 -17.41 2.86
CA THR A 1034 -26.27 -16.94 4.16
C THR A 1034 -25.51 -18.05 4.88
N LEU A 1035 -24.24 -17.77 5.22
CA LEU A 1035 -23.37 -18.66 5.98
C LEU A 1035 -22.93 -17.99 7.30
N LEU A 1036 -22.42 -18.80 8.22
CA LEU A 1036 -21.65 -18.32 9.37
C LEU A 1036 -20.15 -18.44 9.06
N GLY A 1037 -19.42 -17.34 9.20
CA GLY A 1037 -17.98 -17.29 8.95
C GLY A 1037 -17.16 -17.69 10.15
N GLU A 1038 -17.53 -17.16 11.31
CA GLU A 1038 -16.93 -17.56 12.59
C GLU A 1038 -17.99 -17.61 13.70
N TRP A 1039 -18.00 -18.66 14.50
CA TRP A 1039 -18.86 -18.74 15.68
C TRP A 1039 -18.32 -19.73 16.71
N GLY A 1040 -18.91 -19.66 17.90
CA GLY A 1040 -18.55 -20.43 19.08
C GLY A 1040 -18.49 -19.52 20.31
N GLY A 1041 -17.76 -19.98 21.33
CA GLY A 1041 -17.62 -19.29 22.60
C GLY A 1041 -17.05 -17.86 22.49
N HIS A 1042 -16.96 -17.16 23.61
CA HIS A 1042 -16.36 -15.83 23.65
C HIS A 1042 -14.92 -15.87 23.10
N TRP A 1043 -14.56 -14.98 22.16
CA TRP A 1043 -13.23 -14.98 21.51
C TRP A 1043 -12.05 -14.84 22.49
N MET A 1044 -12.30 -14.34 23.70
CA MET A 1044 -11.34 -14.26 24.83
C MET A 1044 -11.57 -15.27 25.96
N GLU A 1045 -12.79 -15.79 26.16
CA GLU A 1045 -13.10 -16.66 27.31
C GLU A 1045 -13.16 -18.12 26.86
N ARG A 1046 -12.44 -18.96 27.58
CA ARG A 1046 -11.94 -20.25 27.08
C ARG A 1046 -12.43 -21.39 27.95
N ASP A 1047 -13.75 -21.54 28.07
CA ASP A 1047 -14.37 -22.63 28.84
C ASP A 1047 -14.70 -23.81 27.89
N PRO A 1048 -14.01 -24.96 28.01
CA PRO A 1048 -14.26 -26.11 27.14
C PRO A 1048 -15.68 -26.68 27.26
N GLN A 1049 -16.30 -26.58 28.43
CA GLN A 1049 -17.67 -27.05 28.64
C GLN A 1049 -18.66 -26.15 27.90
N VAL A 1050 -18.40 -24.84 27.84
CA VAL A 1050 -19.19 -23.91 27.02
C VAL A 1050 -19.06 -24.26 25.55
N LEU A 1051 -17.85 -24.54 25.06
CA LEU A 1051 -17.62 -24.92 23.66
C LEU A 1051 -18.35 -26.22 23.28
N GLU A 1052 -18.29 -27.27 24.11
CA GLU A 1052 -19.02 -28.52 23.85
C GLU A 1052 -20.55 -28.28 23.84
N ASN A 1053 -21.04 -27.50 24.80
CA ASN A 1053 -22.47 -27.17 24.92
C ASN A 1053 -22.98 -26.25 23.79
N GLU A 1054 -22.08 -25.58 23.08
CA GLU A 1054 -22.41 -24.72 21.96
C GLU A 1054 -22.28 -25.45 20.62
N PHE A 1055 -21.24 -26.28 20.45
CA PHE A 1055 -20.90 -26.88 19.18
C PHE A 1055 -21.97 -27.88 18.69
N ALA A 1056 -22.32 -28.87 19.52
CA ALA A 1056 -23.29 -29.89 19.12
C ALA A 1056 -24.69 -29.29 18.83
N PRO A 1057 -25.28 -28.45 19.71
CA PRO A 1057 -26.53 -27.77 19.39
C PRO A 1057 -26.38 -26.81 18.21
N GLY A 1058 -25.26 -26.10 18.07
CA GLY A 1058 -25.06 -25.12 17.00
C GLY A 1058 -25.03 -25.72 15.60
N ILE A 1059 -24.48 -26.93 15.42
CA ILE A 1059 -24.54 -27.66 14.14
C ILE A 1059 -25.99 -28.07 13.85
N TRP A 1060 -26.73 -28.60 14.83
CA TRP A 1060 -28.15 -28.93 14.66
C TRP A 1060 -29.01 -27.70 14.34
N MET A 1061 -28.76 -26.57 15.01
CA MET A 1061 -29.47 -25.32 14.76
C MET A 1061 -29.27 -24.82 13.34
N GLN A 1062 -28.05 -24.89 12.82
CA GLN A 1062 -27.76 -24.48 11.44
C GLN A 1062 -28.46 -25.38 10.41
N ALA A 1063 -28.61 -26.68 10.69
CA ALA A 1063 -29.31 -27.62 9.82
C ALA A 1063 -30.84 -27.45 9.79
N VAL A 1064 -31.47 -27.02 10.89
CA VAL A 1064 -32.93 -26.82 10.94
C VAL A 1064 -33.36 -25.38 10.64
N LEU A 1065 -32.44 -24.42 10.70
CA LEU A 1065 -32.64 -23.04 10.24
C LEU A 1065 -32.25 -22.93 8.75
N PRO A 1066 -32.78 -21.95 8.01
CA PRO A 1066 -32.46 -21.78 6.59
C PRO A 1066 -31.09 -21.12 6.38
N PHE A 1067 -30.04 -21.63 7.03
CA PHE A 1067 -28.67 -21.35 6.63
C PHE A 1067 -28.33 -22.15 5.38
N ALA A 1068 -27.42 -21.60 4.59
CA ALA A 1068 -26.95 -22.25 3.38
C ALA A 1068 -25.95 -23.39 3.65
N GLY A 1069 -25.55 -23.61 4.91
CA GLY A 1069 -24.57 -24.60 5.34
C GLY A 1069 -24.34 -24.61 6.86
N ASN A 1070 -23.68 -25.67 7.34
CA ASN A 1070 -23.09 -25.77 8.67
C ASN A 1070 -21.62 -25.36 8.58
N THR A 1071 -21.29 -24.10 8.83
CA THR A 1071 -19.94 -23.58 8.58
C THR A 1071 -19.41 -22.75 9.74
N GLY A 1072 -18.09 -22.52 9.75
CA GLY A 1072 -17.51 -21.39 10.49
C GLY A 1072 -17.28 -21.59 11.98
N PHE A 1073 -17.34 -22.80 12.55
CA PHE A 1073 -16.89 -22.94 13.94
C PHE A 1073 -15.38 -22.66 14.05
N TRP A 1074 -14.95 -21.87 15.04
CA TRP A 1074 -13.55 -21.38 15.12
C TRP A 1074 -12.59 -22.28 15.89
N TRP A 1075 -13.06 -23.07 16.84
CA TRP A 1075 -12.19 -23.72 17.82
C TRP A 1075 -11.67 -25.10 17.34
N TRP A 1076 -11.07 -25.15 16.14
CA TRP A 1076 -10.74 -26.43 15.47
C TRP A 1076 -9.70 -27.29 16.20
N LEU A 1077 -8.72 -26.68 16.86
CA LEU A 1077 -7.73 -27.44 17.65
C LEU A 1077 -8.41 -28.09 18.85
N TRP A 1078 -9.38 -27.41 19.46
CA TRP A 1078 -10.21 -28.00 20.50
C TRP A 1078 -11.09 -29.13 19.93
N VAL A 1079 -11.74 -28.95 18.78
CA VAL A 1079 -12.56 -30.01 18.14
C VAL A 1079 -11.74 -31.29 17.94
N ASP A 1080 -10.49 -31.14 17.51
CA ASP A 1080 -9.58 -32.28 17.34
C ASP A 1080 -9.18 -32.91 18.67
N ALA A 1081 -8.75 -32.09 19.64
CA ALA A 1081 -8.32 -32.57 20.95
C ALA A 1081 -9.45 -33.24 21.77
N SER A 1082 -10.70 -32.85 21.56
CA SER A 1082 -11.88 -33.40 22.24
C SER A 1082 -12.60 -34.50 21.46
N ASP A 1083 -12.13 -34.87 20.27
CA ASP A 1083 -12.81 -35.80 19.35
C ASP A 1083 -14.27 -35.37 19.05
N SER A 1084 -14.49 -34.05 18.92
CA SER A 1084 -15.82 -33.49 18.70
C SER A 1084 -16.23 -33.50 17.22
N TRP A 1085 -15.37 -33.96 16.30
CA TRP A 1085 -15.70 -34.20 14.89
C TRP A 1085 -16.94 -35.09 14.70
N ARG A 1086 -17.14 -36.04 15.63
CA ARG A 1086 -18.28 -36.97 15.67
C ARG A 1086 -19.67 -36.31 15.58
N HIS A 1087 -19.79 -35.02 15.94
CA HIS A 1087 -21.06 -34.29 15.93
C HIS A 1087 -21.58 -33.98 14.51
N PHE A 1088 -20.74 -34.09 13.47
CA PHE A 1088 -21.21 -33.92 12.08
C PHE A 1088 -22.06 -35.08 11.57
N ALA A 1089 -21.73 -36.32 11.93
CA ALA A 1089 -22.34 -37.51 11.35
C ALA A 1089 -23.87 -37.64 11.60
N PRO A 1090 -24.41 -37.32 12.80
CA PRO A 1090 -25.85 -37.32 13.04
C PRO A 1090 -26.59 -36.32 12.16
N VAL A 1091 -26.03 -35.12 11.99
CA VAL A 1091 -26.63 -34.07 11.17
C VAL A 1091 -26.56 -34.42 9.69
N ARG A 1092 -25.45 -35.03 9.23
CA ARG A 1092 -25.33 -35.52 7.85
C ARG A 1092 -26.44 -36.52 7.51
N ARG A 1093 -26.72 -37.49 8.40
CA ARG A 1093 -27.82 -38.46 8.22
C ARG A 1093 -29.19 -37.81 8.23
N PHE A 1094 -29.39 -36.77 9.05
CA PHE A 1094 -30.66 -36.03 9.08
C PHE A 1094 -30.98 -35.34 7.74
N ILE A 1095 -29.97 -34.83 7.03
CA ILE A 1095 -30.15 -34.10 5.77
C ILE A 1095 -29.96 -34.95 4.50
N GLU A 1096 -29.56 -36.22 4.62
CA GLU A 1096 -29.09 -37.05 3.50
C GLU A 1096 -30.10 -37.18 2.34
N ASP A 1097 -31.40 -37.25 2.66
CA ASP A 1097 -32.51 -37.37 1.70
C ASP A 1097 -33.41 -36.12 1.67
N MET A 1098 -32.85 -34.94 1.94
CA MET A 1098 -33.58 -33.67 1.93
C MET A 1098 -33.09 -32.78 0.79
N ASP A 1099 -33.99 -32.16 0.02
CA ASP A 1099 -33.69 -30.99 -0.80
C ASP A 1099 -34.63 -29.86 -0.36
N PRO A 1100 -34.15 -28.85 0.38
CA PRO A 1100 -35.00 -27.78 0.91
C PRO A 1100 -35.29 -26.67 -0.12
N ARG A 1101 -34.77 -26.78 -1.35
CA ARG A 1101 -34.99 -25.77 -2.39
C ARG A 1101 -36.46 -25.74 -2.80
N GLY A 1102 -36.98 -24.54 -3.03
CA GLY A 1102 -38.38 -24.32 -3.44
C GLY A 1102 -39.41 -24.35 -2.30
N GLU A 1103 -39.01 -24.72 -1.08
CA GLU A 1103 -39.91 -24.82 0.07
C GLU A 1103 -40.23 -23.47 0.74
N ASP A 1104 -39.52 -22.40 0.39
CA ASP A 1104 -39.60 -21.09 1.03
C ASP A 1104 -39.45 -21.16 2.56
N LEU A 1105 -38.40 -21.85 3.02
CA LEU A 1105 -38.14 -22.03 4.45
C LEU A 1105 -37.86 -20.68 5.14
N GLN A 1106 -38.74 -20.33 6.08
CA GLN A 1106 -38.65 -19.16 6.94
C GLN A 1106 -38.28 -19.56 8.38
N PRO A 1107 -37.39 -18.82 9.07
CA PRO A 1107 -37.02 -19.12 10.46
C PRO A 1107 -38.24 -19.08 11.39
N MET A 1108 -38.25 -19.98 12.37
CA MET A 1108 -39.30 -20.12 13.38
C MET A 1108 -38.71 -20.38 14.77
N LEU A 1109 -39.34 -19.82 15.80
CA LEU A 1109 -39.10 -20.14 17.21
C LEU A 1109 -40.37 -20.79 17.78
N PRO A 1110 -40.48 -22.13 17.78
CA PRO A 1110 -41.60 -22.81 18.40
C PRO A 1110 -41.69 -22.47 19.90
N GLN A 1111 -42.92 -22.32 20.39
CA GLN A 1111 -43.17 -22.18 21.81
C GLN A 1111 -43.19 -23.57 22.44
N VAL A 1112 -42.34 -23.78 23.44
CA VAL A 1112 -42.31 -25.03 24.22
C VAL A 1112 -43.28 -24.88 25.39
N ILE A 1113 -44.26 -25.77 25.49
CA ILE A 1113 -45.16 -25.87 26.65
C ILE A 1113 -44.75 -27.10 27.44
N ALA A 1114 -44.22 -26.91 28.64
CA ALA A 1114 -43.75 -27.98 29.52
C ALA A 1114 -44.29 -27.72 30.95
N PRO A 1115 -45.53 -28.14 31.26
CA PRO A 1115 -46.22 -27.74 32.51
C PRO A 1115 -45.52 -28.20 33.80
N GLN A 1116 -44.70 -29.25 33.73
CA GLN A 1116 -43.94 -29.76 34.87
C GLN A 1116 -42.49 -29.26 34.92
N ARG A 1117 -42.10 -28.35 34.02
CA ARG A 1117 -40.72 -27.88 33.88
C ARG A 1117 -40.67 -26.34 33.86
N ASP A 1118 -40.51 -25.75 35.05
CA ASP A 1118 -40.51 -24.30 35.27
C ASP A 1118 -39.11 -23.65 35.20
N ASP A 1119 -38.05 -24.44 34.94
CA ASP A 1119 -36.65 -23.96 34.90
C ASP A 1119 -36.32 -23.10 33.67
N GLY A 1120 -37.20 -23.07 32.67
CA GLY A 1120 -37.03 -22.34 31.42
C GLY A 1120 -35.87 -22.84 30.54
N GLY A 1121 -35.28 -23.99 30.85
CA GLY A 1121 -34.09 -24.51 30.18
C GLY A 1121 -34.35 -25.10 28.79
N LEU A 1122 -35.59 -25.49 28.51
CA LEU A 1122 -35.94 -26.17 27.28
C LEU A 1122 -36.29 -25.20 26.15
N HIS A 1123 -35.66 -25.39 24.98
CA HIS A 1123 -35.75 -24.46 23.87
C HIS A 1123 -35.92 -25.18 22.53
N ALA A 1124 -36.74 -24.59 21.65
CA ALA A 1124 -36.96 -25.09 20.30
C ALA A 1124 -36.68 -24.02 19.23
N VAL A 1125 -36.08 -24.45 18.12
CA VAL A 1125 -35.80 -23.61 16.95
C VAL A 1125 -36.00 -24.42 15.68
N GLY A 1126 -36.26 -23.74 14.56
CA GLY A 1126 -36.48 -24.44 13.30
C GLY A 1126 -36.86 -23.51 12.17
N SER A 1127 -37.40 -24.10 11.12
CA SER A 1127 -37.90 -23.39 9.95
C SER A 1127 -39.22 -23.98 9.49
N ARG A 1128 -40.01 -23.16 8.80
CA ARG A 1128 -41.30 -23.55 8.22
C ARG A 1128 -41.34 -23.11 6.77
N GLY A 1129 -41.79 -24.00 5.90
CA GLY A 1129 -42.04 -23.75 4.49
C GLY A 1129 -43.45 -24.17 4.09
N ASN A 1130 -43.65 -24.29 2.79
CA ASN A 1130 -44.94 -24.68 2.23
C ASN A 1130 -45.26 -26.15 2.52
N ASN A 1131 -44.31 -27.05 2.27
CA ASN A 1131 -44.47 -28.50 2.40
C ASN A 1131 -43.46 -29.13 3.36
N LEU A 1132 -42.52 -28.35 3.91
CA LEU A 1132 -41.49 -28.81 4.83
C LEU A 1132 -41.45 -27.97 6.12
N ILE A 1133 -41.36 -28.63 7.27
CA ILE A 1133 -41.03 -27.98 8.56
C ILE A 1133 -39.88 -28.76 9.21
N LEU A 1134 -38.87 -28.04 9.67
CA LEU A 1134 -37.73 -28.59 10.41
C LEU A 1134 -37.75 -28.01 11.82
N CYS A 1135 -37.50 -28.84 12.84
CA CYS A 1135 -37.47 -28.38 14.22
C CYS A 1135 -36.45 -29.14 15.04
N TYR A 1136 -35.73 -28.41 15.90
CA TYR A 1136 -34.78 -28.93 16.87
C TYR A 1136 -35.17 -28.45 18.27
N LEU A 1137 -35.26 -29.38 19.21
CA LEU A 1137 -35.52 -29.18 20.63
C LEU A 1137 -34.26 -29.57 21.40
N TYR A 1138 -33.83 -28.72 22.33
CA TYR A 1138 -32.66 -28.97 23.16
C TYR A 1138 -32.81 -28.35 24.54
N ASP A 1139 -32.15 -28.96 25.50
CA ASP A 1139 -32.05 -28.49 26.87
C ASP A 1139 -30.78 -27.66 27.08
N SER A 1140 -30.95 -26.38 27.43
CA SER A 1140 -29.82 -25.46 27.69
C SER A 1140 -29.17 -25.63 29.06
N GLN A 1141 -29.76 -26.43 29.97
CA GLN A 1141 -29.26 -26.65 31.32
C GLN A 1141 -28.43 -27.92 31.49
N ASP A 1142 -28.15 -28.69 30.43
CA ASP A 1142 -27.36 -29.92 30.52
C ASP A 1142 -25.87 -29.64 30.77
N ARG A 1143 -25.59 -29.17 31.99
CA ARG A 1143 -24.29 -29.12 32.64
C ARG A 1143 -24.16 -30.44 33.42
N HIS A 1144 -23.53 -31.42 32.77
CA HIS A 1144 -22.87 -32.59 33.37
C HIS A 1144 -23.62 -33.90 33.68
N GLN A 1145 -24.92 -34.10 33.44
CA GLN A 1145 -25.49 -35.44 33.61
C GLN A 1145 -26.64 -35.69 32.65
N ALA A 1146 -26.40 -36.57 31.67
CA ALA A 1146 -27.45 -37.31 30.97
C ALA A 1146 -28.23 -38.18 31.97
N GLN A 1147 -29.07 -37.56 32.79
CA GLN A 1147 -30.30 -38.19 33.20
C GLN A 1147 -31.27 -37.98 32.04
N ALA A 1148 -31.98 -39.03 31.62
CA ALA A 1148 -33.12 -38.86 30.75
C ALA A 1148 -33.93 -37.68 31.30
N SER A 1149 -34.33 -36.74 30.45
CA SER A 1149 -35.30 -35.78 30.95
C SER A 1149 -36.52 -36.63 31.30
N ASP A 1150 -36.77 -36.84 32.60
CA ASP A 1150 -37.96 -37.52 33.14
C ASP A 1150 -39.23 -36.68 32.85
N ALA A 1151 -39.24 -35.93 31.75
CA ALA A 1151 -40.33 -35.11 31.29
C ALA A 1151 -41.40 -36.04 30.70
N GLU A 1152 -42.19 -36.58 31.62
CA GLU A 1152 -43.46 -37.25 31.40
C GLU A 1152 -44.25 -36.52 30.30
N HIS A 1153 -44.52 -37.20 29.17
CA HIS A 1153 -45.73 -37.17 28.29
C HIS A 1153 -46.52 -35.86 28.08
N SER A 1154 -46.00 -34.68 28.42
CA SER A 1154 -46.73 -33.41 28.55
C SER A 1154 -46.04 -32.23 27.88
N ILE A 1155 -44.88 -32.44 27.25
CA ILE A 1155 -44.22 -31.40 26.45
C ILE A 1155 -44.93 -31.28 25.09
N GLN A 1156 -45.27 -30.06 24.70
CA GLN A 1156 -45.84 -29.74 23.39
C GLN A 1156 -45.06 -28.62 22.71
N LEU A 1157 -44.80 -28.80 21.41
CA LEU A 1157 -44.30 -27.74 20.53
C LEU A 1157 -45.49 -27.04 19.88
N HIS A 1158 -45.67 -25.77 20.22
CA HIS A 1158 -46.62 -24.86 19.59
C HIS A 1158 -45.93 -24.13 18.44
N MET A 1159 -46.23 -24.54 17.21
CA MET A 1159 -45.74 -23.90 15.98
C MET A 1159 -46.84 -23.04 15.37
N ARG A 1160 -46.50 -21.83 14.91
CA ARG A 1160 -47.45 -20.86 14.36
C ARG A 1160 -47.11 -20.52 12.92
N SER A 1161 -48.09 -19.96 12.21
CA SER A 1161 -47.96 -19.57 10.80
C SER A 1161 -47.64 -20.77 9.88
N ILE A 1162 -48.18 -21.93 10.23
CA ILE A 1162 -48.15 -23.13 9.40
C ILE A 1162 -49.31 -23.06 8.40
N PRO A 1163 -49.15 -23.52 7.15
CA PRO A 1163 -50.26 -23.66 6.21
C PRO A 1163 -51.49 -24.30 6.87
N ALA A 1164 -52.63 -23.60 6.84
CA ALA A 1164 -53.81 -23.94 7.65
C ALA A 1164 -54.53 -25.19 7.13
N GLN A 1165 -55.12 -25.97 8.05
CA GLN A 1165 -55.88 -27.19 7.76
C GLN A 1165 -55.14 -28.28 6.96
N ARG A 1166 -53.81 -28.25 6.99
CA ARG A 1166 -52.94 -29.18 6.25
C ARG A 1166 -52.55 -30.38 7.10
N ASP A 1167 -52.57 -31.56 6.51
CA ASP A 1167 -52.09 -32.79 7.14
C ASP A 1167 -50.58 -32.93 6.91
N TRP A 1168 -49.86 -33.29 7.97
CA TRP A 1168 -48.40 -33.39 8.00
C TRP A 1168 -48.00 -34.77 8.50
N ARG A 1169 -47.08 -35.42 7.79
CA ARG A 1169 -46.35 -36.58 8.29
C ARG A 1169 -45.09 -36.10 8.98
N TRP A 1170 -44.83 -36.57 10.19
CA TRP A 1170 -43.65 -36.19 10.95
C TRP A 1170 -42.75 -37.38 11.20
N PHE A 1171 -41.44 -37.12 11.18
CA PHE A 1171 -40.36 -38.05 11.51
C PHE A 1171 -39.56 -37.44 12.65
N ARG A 1172 -39.36 -38.22 13.71
CA ARG A 1172 -38.55 -37.83 14.86
C ARG A 1172 -37.20 -38.53 14.78
N TYR A 1173 -36.15 -37.75 15.00
CA TYR A 1173 -34.78 -38.18 14.97
C TYR A 1173 -34.17 -38.16 16.38
N ASP A 1174 -33.36 -39.17 16.70
CA ASP A 1174 -32.40 -39.07 17.80
C ASP A 1174 -31.26 -38.15 17.37
N ALA A 1175 -31.07 -37.04 18.06
CA ALA A 1175 -30.06 -36.04 17.71
C ALA A 1175 -28.61 -36.52 17.93
N HIS A 1176 -28.38 -37.60 18.69
CA HIS A 1176 -27.05 -38.19 18.86
C HIS A 1176 -26.67 -39.14 17.72
N THR A 1177 -27.67 -39.77 17.09
CA THR A 1177 -27.43 -40.76 16.05
C THR A 1177 -27.94 -40.32 14.68
N GLY A 1178 -28.75 -39.28 14.56
CA GLY A 1178 -29.33 -38.83 13.29
C GLY A 1178 -30.27 -39.84 12.65
N THR A 1179 -30.72 -40.86 13.40
CA THR A 1179 -31.62 -41.91 12.88
C THR A 1179 -33.07 -41.61 13.26
N ILE A 1180 -34.00 -42.02 12.40
CA ILE A 1180 -35.43 -41.93 12.68
C ILE A 1180 -35.78 -42.97 13.76
N ILE A 1181 -36.34 -42.50 14.88
CA ILE A 1181 -36.75 -43.35 16.01
C ILE A 1181 -38.26 -43.43 16.17
N ASP A 1182 -39.00 -42.49 15.59
CA ASP A 1182 -40.47 -42.44 15.67
C ASP A 1182 -41.04 -41.66 14.47
N GLN A 1183 -42.30 -41.93 14.12
CA GLN A 1183 -43.01 -41.21 13.07
C GLN A 1183 -44.52 -41.18 13.33
N GLY A 1184 -45.20 -40.18 12.80
CA GLY A 1184 -46.64 -40.07 12.92
C GLY A 1184 -47.23 -39.00 12.03
N SER A 1185 -48.44 -38.56 12.38
CA SER A 1185 -49.17 -37.52 11.66
C SER A 1185 -49.67 -36.43 12.60
N ALA A 1186 -49.76 -35.20 12.10
CA ALA A 1186 -50.37 -34.08 12.79
C ALA A 1186 -51.11 -33.20 11.78
N ARG A 1187 -52.15 -32.48 12.22
CA ARG A 1187 -52.91 -31.57 11.37
C ARG A 1187 -52.83 -30.16 11.91
N SER A 1188 -52.53 -29.19 11.05
CA SER A 1188 -52.58 -27.78 11.43
C SER A 1188 -54.02 -27.31 11.57
N SER A 1189 -54.26 -26.42 12.52
CA SER A 1189 -55.56 -25.82 12.78
C SER A 1189 -55.94 -24.79 11.70
N ARG A 1190 -57.16 -24.24 11.81
CA ARG A 1190 -57.66 -23.19 10.90
C ARG A 1190 -56.89 -21.87 11.01
N ASP A 1191 -56.34 -21.56 12.18
CA ASP A 1191 -55.50 -20.39 12.42
C ASP A 1191 -54.02 -20.60 12.08
N GLY A 1192 -53.67 -21.75 11.49
CA GLY A 1192 -52.29 -22.07 11.11
C GLY A 1192 -51.39 -22.39 12.30
N THR A 1193 -51.97 -22.95 13.37
CA THR A 1193 -51.24 -23.46 14.53
C THR A 1193 -51.07 -24.97 14.39
N LEU A 1194 -49.86 -25.49 14.62
CA LEU A 1194 -49.60 -26.93 14.68
C LEU A 1194 -49.10 -27.29 16.08
N LEU A 1195 -49.75 -28.28 16.68
CA LEU A 1195 -49.40 -28.81 17.99
C LEU A 1195 -48.73 -30.17 17.82
N LEU A 1196 -47.47 -30.28 18.24
CA LEU A 1196 -46.73 -31.53 18.19
C LEU A 1196 -46.41 -31.97 19.62
N SER A 1197 -46.94 -33.12 20.04
CA SER A 1197 -46.58 -33.74 21.31
C SER A 1197 -45.15 -34.27 21.22
N VAL A 1198 -44.34 -33.99 22.24
CA VAL A 1198 -42.96 -34.46 22.35
C VAL A 1198 -42.95 -35.67 23.30
N PRO A 1199 -42.68 -36.89 22.79
CA PRO A 1199 -42.49 -38.05 23.66
C PRO A 1199 -41.15 -37.92 24.41
N GLU A 1200 -40.90 -38.84 25.35
CA GLU A 1200 -39.67 -38.86 26.16
C GLU A 1200 -38.41 -38.77 25.28
N PHE A 1201 -37.47 -37.91 25.68
CA PHE A 1201 -36.19 -37.66 24.98
C PHE A 1201 -35.09 -37.36 26.00
N THR A 1202 -33.84 -37.58 25.59
CA THR A 1202 -32.65 -37.31 26.42
C THR A 1202 -31.88 -36.13 25.82
N GLY A 1203 -31.89 -34.99 26.50
CA GLY A 1203 -31.14 -33.77 26.16
C GLY A 1203 -31.61 -33.02 24.91
N GLN A 1204 -31.70 -33.71 23.77
CA GLN A 1204 -31.94 -33.14 22.44
C GLN A 1204 -32.79 -34.05 21.54
N ALA A 1205 -33.56 -33.45 20.63
CA ALA A 1205 -34.38 -34.15 19.64
C ALA A 1205 -34.64 -33.28 18.41
N ALA A 1206 -34.77 -33.91 17.24
CA ALA A 1206 -35.07 -33.21 15.98
C ALA A 1206 -36.30 -33.82 15.30
N TRP A 1207 -37.02 -33.00 14.53
CA TRP A 1207 -38.17 -33.40 13.74
C TRP A 1207 -38.09 -32.85 12.32
N ARG A 1208 -38.49 -33.68 11.36
CA ARG A 1208 -38.79 -33.33 9.98
C ARG A 1208 -40.26 -33.59 9.73
N LEU A 1209 -40.98 -32.61 9.20
CA LEU A 1209 -42.40 -32.69 8.90
C LEU A 1209 -42.61 -32.40 7.41
N GLU A 1210 -43.23 -33.33 6.72
CA GLU A 1210 -43.57 -33.24 5.30
C GLU A 1210 -45.08 -33.14 5.16
N ALA A 1211 -45.56 -32.24 4.32
CA ALA A 1211 -46.96 -32.18 3.99
C ALA A 1211 -47.40 -33.48 3.32
N VAL A 1212 -48.58 -33.97 3.69
CA VAL A 1212 -49.24 -35.08 2.98
C VAL A 1212 -49.99 -34.45 1.81
N ASP A 1213 -49.60 -34.78 0.59
CA ASP A 1213 -50.38 -34.44 -0.60
C ASP A 1213 -51.69 -35.25 -0.58
N ASP A 1214 -52.80 -34.58 -0.93
CA ASP A 1214 -54.13 -35.21 -1.06
C ASP A 1214 -54.17 -36.24 -2.20
#